data_AF-A0A0L8L6D6-F1
#
_entry.id   AF-A0A0L8L6D6-F1
#
_cell.length_a   1.000
_cell.length_b   1.000
_cell.length_c   1.000
_cell.angle_alpha   90.00
_cell.angle_beta   90.00
_cell.angle_gamma   90.00
#
_symmetry.space_group_name_H-M   'P 1'
#
loop_
_entity.id
_entity.type
_entity.pdbx_description
1 polymer ?
#
loop_
_entity_poly.entity_id
_entity_poly.type
_entity_poly.pdbx_seq_one_letter_code
_entity_poly.pdbx_strand_id
1 'polypeptide(L)'
;MIVVFTGRRPSGPDGVLPDSAVGWLEERLKLLFAGLRPRLAVGSAAAGTDLLAAGAALRAGIPVDLLVTEDPEAFVAASVADRGRQWEERYRTLTARAEAALIPVPGAQADDDGFRAVNQAILRHARDRRGESAQPADDPEELVVVAVTEGDREGEDHTGSLIRAAQANGDLVLRLSPSQSQAGAPTAFVAMPYGGKADATRELKRFEADETWHRVLVPALLGSGYRPIRTDLEAGLKSIDARMLHSINTADLFVADLATLNPNVLWELGVRHAWRPAATLLMAPHWVTPPFDLGHSTIQRYERGMKKVSDRQAVEAIRKLQSALSAARGADSPVWAVFPALEPVQLPPDADVELFARLTRYSEEISLAAALRDAPKLLEIAGKVRKDGLSDSNCHAQLEQIGLALVQLGKLEAGRKLLKPLAEADAVFDRVRMQQGYAFTLIHREGTSEERLEYLREAERRLLALDGLHPGSSETWGLLGSAAKRAFELAFKLGGKKLASPHLARAIEAYHSGMVADPGDYYPGINALALVRVRGHHFGGGRGDAALAQSLLPVVRFAVERRPISPQDTWEHATLAELAVHHHLLQEDVALEPPAEALCHYRYAVQYADGAEVSSMRRQLDLLLAVGDPTEVIEPLLAVLSAAAEGNTL
;
A
#
# COMPACT_ATOMS: atom_id res chain seq x y z
N MET A 1 10.06 2.16 -13.71
CA MET A 1 11.46 2.04 -13.26
C MET A 1 11.97 0.65 -13.57
N ILE A 2 13.28 0.53 -13.79
CA ILE A 2 14.00 -0.73 -13.97
C ILE A 2 14.92 -0.95 -12.77
N VAL A 3 14.92 -2.17 -12.22
CA VAL A 3 15.85 -2.55 -11.15
C VAL A 3 16.93 -3.45 -11.71
N VAL A 4 18.18 -3.02 -11.62
CA VAL A 4 19.35 -3.88 -11.85
C VAL A 4 19.74 -4.54 -10.55
N PHE A 5 19.90 -5.85 -10.51
CA PHE A 5 20.38 -6.56 -9.32
C PHE A 5 21.72 -7.24 -9.56
N THR A 6 22.54 -7.27 -8.50
CA THR A 6 23.84 -7.95 -8.50
C THR A 6 24.23 -8.28 -7.07
N GLY A 7 25.06 -9.31 -6.87
CA GLY A 7 25.74 -9.45 -5.59
C GLY A 7 26.60 -10.68 -5.46
N ARG A 8 26.84 -11.06 -4.22
CA ARG A 8 27.78 -12.12 -3.88
C ARG A 8 27.15 -13.51 -4.05
N ARG A 9 28.01 -14.46 -4.43
CA ARG A 9 27.74 -15.89 -4.42
C ARG A 9 27.91 -16.48 -3.00
N PRO A 10 27.22 -17.57 -2.65
CA PRO A 10 27.36 -18.23 -1.35
C PRO A 10 28.80 -18.69 -1.14
N SER A 11 29.35 -18.45 0.04
CA SER A 11 30.78 -18.65 0.32
C SER A 11 31.07 -19.44 1.61
N GLY A 12 30.11 -20.24 2.08
CA GLY A 12 30.23 -21.03 3.30
C GLY A 12 29.91 -20.23 4.58
N PRO A 13 29.97 -20.85 5.77
CA PRO A 13 29.47 -20.27 7.03
C PRO A 13 30.13 -18.94 7.44
N ASP A 14 31.42 -18.79 7.14
CA ASP A 14 32.21 -17.58 7.44
C ASP A 14 32.50 -16.74 6.18
N GLY A 15 31.80 -17.06 5.08
CA GLY A 15 31.93 -16.35 3.81
C GLY A 15 31.21 -15.01 3.77
N VAL A 16 31.46 -14.23 2.71
CA VAL A 16 30.82 -12.92 2.49
C VAL A 16 29.30 -13.04 2.36
N LEU A 17 28.81 -14.16 1.79
CA LEU A 17 27.40 -14.52 1.84
C LEU A 17 27.27 -15.89 2.52
N PRO A 18 27.01 -15.92 3.83
CA PRO A 18 26.85 -17.16 4.57
C PRO A 18 25.47 -17.77 4.33
N ASP A 19 25.37 -19.09 4.40
CA ASP A 19 24.10 -19.80 4.17
C ASP A 19 23.00 -19.38 5.16
N SER A 20 23.39 -18.99 6.38
CA SER A 20 22.48 -18.45 7.40
C SER A 20 21.84 -17.12 7.01
N ALA A 21 22.46 -16.35 6.11
CA ALA A 21 21.93 -15.06 5.64
C ALA A 21 20.94 -15.20 4.47
N VAL A 22 20.87 -16.36 3.81
CA VAL A 22 20.08 -16.54 2.58
C VAL A 22 18.59 -16.25 2.80
N GLY A 23 17.98 -16.81 3.84
CA GLY A 23 16.56 -16.61 4.13
C GLY A 23 16.22 -15.15 4.45
N TRP A 24 17.05 -14.53 5.30
CA TRP A 24 16.93 -13.12 5.68
C TRP A 24 17.07 -12.17 4.50
N LEU A 25 18.08 -12.40 3.65
CA LEU A 25 18.33 -11.60 2.46
C LEU A 25 17.18 -11.71 1.46
N GLU A 26 16.64 -12.92 1.30
CA GLU A 26 15.49 -13.18 0.43
C GLU A 26 14.25 -12.38 0.88
N GLU A 27 14.00 -12.25 2.17
CA GLU A 27 12.91 -11.41 2.71
C GLU A 27 13.12 -9.92 2.44
N ARG A 28 14.34 -9.42 2.63
CA ARG A 28 14.67 -8.01 2.32
C ARG A 28 14.54 -7.69 0.84
N LEU A 29 15.00 -8.59 -0.04
CA LEU A 29 14.85 -8.43 -1.48
C LEU A 29 13.36 -8.41 -1.86
N LYS A 30 12.54 -9.29 -1.28
CA LYS A 30 11.08 -9.27 -1.47
C LYS A 30 10.46 -7.92 -1.08
N LEU A 31 10.81 -7.36 0.08
CA LEU A 31 10.35 -6.02 0.51
C LEU A 31 10.75 -4.94 -0.49
N LEU A 32 12.01 -4.94 -0.94
CA LEU A 32 12.50 -3.98 -1.92
C LEU A 32 11.72 -4.05 -3.22
N PHE A 33 11.53 -5.25 -3.79
CA PHE A 33 10.79 -5.40 -5.05
C PHE A 33 9.31 -5.04 -4.90
N ALA A 34 8.67 -5.39 -3.78
CA ALA A 34 7.28 -5.01 -3.49
C ALA A 34 7.11 -3.48 -3.37
N GLY A 35 8.11 -2.80 -2.84
CA GLY A 35 8.13 -1.34 -2.67
C GLY A 35 8.49 -0.57 -3.94
N LEU A 36 9.61 -0.93 -4.56
CA LEU A 36 10.10 -0.28 -5.79
C LEU A 36 9.13 -0.47 -6.95
N ARG A 37 8.47 -1.64 -7.04
CA ARG A 37 7.52 -1.99 -8.11
C ARG A 37 8.09 -1.75 -9.52
N PRO A 38 9.30 -2.25 -9.83
CA PRO A 38 9.85 -2.06 -11.16
C PRO A 38 9.02 -2.78 -12.23
N ARG A 39 9.04 -2.22 -13.44
CA ARG A 39 8.45 -2.87 -14.62
C ARG A 39 9.27 -4.07 -15.07
N LEU A 40 10.59 -4.03 -14.83
CA LEU A 40 11.55 -5.04 -15.25
C LEU A 40 12.68 -5.13 -14.21
N ALA A 41 13.12 -6.34 -13.92
CA ALA A 41 14.38 -6.57 -13.20
C ALA A 41 15.44 -7.15 -14.14
N VAL A 42 16.70 -6.73 -14.01
CA VAL A 42 17.80 -7.16 -14.89
C VAL A 42 19.00 -7.57 -14.04
N GLY A 43 19.60 -8.72 -14.33
CA GLY A 43 20.79 -9.19 -13.63
C GLY A 43 21.39 -10.42 -14.29
N SER A 44 22.28 -11.13 -13.59
CA SER A 44 22.74 -12.45 -14.03
C SER A 44 21.91 -13.57 -13.40
N ALA A 45 22.23 -14.83 -13.69
CA ALA A 45 21.61 -15.99 -13.06
C ALA A 45 22.54 -16.76 -12.11
N ALA A 46 23.60 -16.11 -11.60
CA ALA A 46 24.56 -16.74 -10.70
C ALA A 46 23.94 -17.17 -9.35
N ALA A 47 24.48 -18.22 -8.75
CA ALA A 47 24.04 -18.70 -7.43
C ALA A 47 24.13 -17.60 -6.35
N GLY A 48 23.26 -17.67 -5.34
CA GLY A 48 23.20 -16.67 -4.29
C GLY A 48 22.33 -15.49 -4.70
N THR A 49 22.88 -14.28 -4.52
CA THR A 49 22.14 -13.02 -4.62
C THR A 49 21.27 -12.92 -5.87
N ASP A 50 21.83 -13.25 -7.03
CA ASP A 50 21.16 -13.01 -8.31
C ASP A 50 19.90 -13.88 -8.44
N LEU A 51 19.97 -15.17 -8.10
CA LEU A 51 18.79 -16.05 -8.03
C LEU A 51 17.81 -15.67 -6.91
N LEU A 52 18.28 -15.12 -5.79
CA LEU A 52 17.40 -14.60 -4.73
C LEU A 52 16.60 -13.39 -5.22
N ALA A 53 17.27 -12.44 -5.88
CA ALA A 53 16.68 -11.21 -6.40
C ALA A 53 15.72 -11.50 -7.55
N ALA A 54 16.13 -12.33 -8.52
CA ALA A 54 15.26 -12.81 -9.60
C ALA A 54 14.00 -13.50 -9.05
N GLY A 55 14.15 -14.38 -8.06
CA GLY A 55 13.02 -15.03 -7.42
C GLY A 55 12.11 -14.06 -6.65
N ALA A 56 12.65 -13.02 -6.02
CA ALA A 56 11.87 -11.98 -5.38
C ALA A 56 11.05 -11.16 -6.40
N ALA A 57 11.67 -10.75 -7.50
CA ALA A 57 11.00 -10.04 -8.60
C ALA A 57 9.87 -10.88 -9.21
N LEU A 58 10.16 -12.13 -9.61
CA LEU A 58 9.20 -13.03 -10.24
C LEU A 58 8.00 -13.37 -9.35
N ARG A 59 8.17 -13.39 -8.01
CA ARG A 59 7.05 -13.57 -7.06
C ARG A 59 6.17 -12.34 -6.94
N ALA A 60 6.75 -11.15 -7.11
CA ALA A 60 5.99 -9.91 -7.19
C ALA A 60 5.34 -9.67 -8.57
N GLY A 61 5.42 -10.66 -9.49
CA GLY A 61 4.86 -10.55 -10.84
C GLY A 61 5.70 -9.69 -11.78
N ILE A 62 6.97 -9.45 -11.45
CA ILE A 62 7.88 -8.61 -12.22
C ILE A 62 8.68 -9.52 -13.18
N PRO A 63 8.69 -9.25 -14.50
CA PRO A 63 9.51 -9.98 -15.44
C PRO A 63 11.00 -9.73 -15.19
N VAL A 64 11.83 -10.72 -15.55
CA VAL A 64 13.27 -10.70 -15.28
C VAL A 64 14.07 -11.06 -16.53
N ASP A 65 15.04 -10.21 -16.86
CA ASP A 65 16.05 -10.47 -17.88
C ASP A 65 17.34 -10.95 -17.21
N LEU A 66 17.74 -12.18 -17.50
CA LEU A 66 18.89 -12.87 -16.92
C LEU A 66 20.00 -13.01 -17.97
N LEU A 67 21.02 -12.17 -17.86
CA LEU A 67 22.17 -12.20 -18.75
C LEU A 67 23.17 -13.25 -18.29
N VAL A 68 23.58 -14.12 -19.21
CA VAL A 68 24.54 -15.20 -18.97
C VAL A 68 25.63 -15.20 -20.05
N THR A 69 26.66 -16.02 -19.87
CA THR A 69 27.69 -16.21 -20.89
C THR A 69 27.10 -16.82 -22.17
N GLU A 70 27.83 -16.75 -23.28
CA GLU A 70 27.36 -17.22 -24.60
C GLU A 70 26.90 -18.68 -24.57
N ASP A 71 27.58 -19.52 -23.78
CA ASP A 71 27.17 -20.88 -23.45
C ASP A 71 26.50 -20.92 -22.05
N PRO A 72 25.16 -21.09 -21.98
CA PRO A 72 24.44 -21.19 -20.72
C PRO A 72 24.76 -22.46 -19.92
N GLU A 73 25.12 -23.58 -20.56
CA GLU A 73 25.47 -24.81 -19.84
C GLU A 73 26.80 -24.63 -19.11
N ALA A 74 27.79 -24.04 -19.79
CA ALA A 74 29.05 -23.66 -19.17
C ALA A 74 28.85 -22.62 -18.05
N PHE A 75 27.94 -21.66 -18.22
CA PHE A 75 27.57 -20.71 -17.16
C PHE A 75 27.06 -21.43 -15.91
N VAL A 76 26.10 -22.33 -16.09
CA VAL A 76 25.48 -23.07 -14.98
C VAL A 76 26.53 -23.88 -14.24
N ALA A 77 27.44 -24.56 -14.96
CA ALA A 77 28.52 -25.32 -14.34
C ALA A 77 29.44 -24.44 -13.49
N ALA A 78 29.83 -23.25 -14.00
CA ALA A 78 30.85 -22.38 -13.38
C ALA A 78 30.31 -21.41 -12.31
N SER A 79 29.03 -21.04 -12.39
CA SER A 79 28.43 -19.97 -11.59
C SER A 79 27.16 -20.34 -10.84
N VAL A 80 26.64 -21.57 -11.01
CA VAL A 80 25.43 -22.04 -10.32
C VAL A 80 25.67 -23.37 -9.60
N ALA A 81 25.97 -24.43 -10.35
CA ALA A 81 26.09 -25.80 -9.86
C ALA A 81 27.29 -25.98 -8.91
N ASP A 82 28.34 -25.19 -9.09
CA ASP A 82 29.52 -25.18 -8.21
C ASP A 82 29.19 -24.83 -6.74
N ARG A 83 28.03 -24.21 -6.49
CA ARG A 83 27.54 -23.85 -5.15
C ARG A 83 26.53 -24.85 -4.58
N GLY A 84 26.30 -25.96 -5.27
CA GLY A 84 25.52 -27.09 -4.78
C GLY A 84 24.12 -27.19 -5.40
N ARG A 85 23.55 -28.39 -5.28
CA ARG A 85 22.32 -28.82 -5.95
C ARG A 85 21.11 -27.91 -5.70
N GLN A 86 21.00 -27.32 -4.50
CA GLN A 86 19.91 -26.42 -4.16
C GLN A 86 19.84 -25.18 -5.08
N TRP A 87 21.00 -24.65 -5.51
CA TRP A 87 21.06 -23.49 -6.39
C TRP A 87 20.76 -23.85 -7.84
N GLU A 88 21.15 -25.05 -8.27
CA GLU A 88 20.81 -25.59 -9.58
C GLU A 88 19.30 -25.85 -9.70
N GLU A 89 18.67 -26.46 -8.70
CA GLU A 89 17.22 -26.65 -8.66
C GLU A 89 16.48 -25.29 -8.66
N ARG A 90 17.01 -24.30 -7.94
CA ARG A 90 16.45 -22.94 -7.92
C ARG A 90 16.57 -22.25 -9.27
N TYR A 91 17.73 -22.34 -9.92
CA TYR A 91 17.96 -21.83 -11.28
C TYR A 91 16.94 -22.43 -12.25
N ARG A 92 16.87 -23.77 -12.34
CA ARG A 92 15.95 -24.47 -13.24
C ARG A 92 14.49 -24.07 -13.02
N THR A 93 14.09 -23.97 -11.74
CA THR A 93 12.73 -23.56 -11.38
C THR A 93 12.42 -22.14 -11.84
N LEU A 94 13.37 -21.22 -11.66
CA LEU A 94 13.20 -19.81 -12.02
C LEU A 94 13.21 -19.60 -13.53
N THR A 95 14.18 -20.18 -14.24
CA THR A 95 14.33 -20.01 -15.69
C THR A 95 13.29 -20.79 -16.51
N ALA A 96 12.55 -21.71 -15.90
CA ALA A 96 11.41 -22.38 -16.53
C ALA A 96 10.16 -21.48 -16.60
N ARG A 97 10.13 -20.35 -15.87
CA ARG A 97 9.02 -19.41 -15.91
C ARG A 97 9.05 -18.58 -17.18
N ALA A 98 7.89 -18.34 -17.78
CA ALA A 98 7.77 -17.57 -19.02
C ALA A 98 8.23 -16.10 -18.85
N GLU A 99 8.14 -15.58 -17.63
CA GLU A 99 8.53 -14.21 -17.27
C GLU A 99 10.04 -14.06 -17.00
N ALA A 100 10.81 -15.16 -17.10
CA ALA A 100 12.27 -15.16 -16.91
C ALA A 100 12.97 -15.38 -18.27
N ALA A 101 13.46 -14.29 -18.87
CA ALA A 101 14.18 -14.35 -20.14
C ALA A 101 15.67 -14.62 -19.90
N LEU A 102 16.19 -15.72 -20.44
CA LEU A 102 17.62 -16.04 -20.41
C LEU A 102 18.30 -15.48 -21.67
N ILE A 103 19.27 -14.59 -21.49
CA ILE A 103 19.89 -13.80 -22.58
C ILE A 103 21.40 -14.08 -22.63
N PRO A 104 21.87 -14.91 -23.58
CA PRO A 104 23.31 -15.15 -23.76
C PRO A 104 24.02 -13.89 -24.29
N VAL A 105 25.18 -13.56 -23.69
CA VAL A 105 26.03 -12.43 -24.12
C VAL A 105 27.04 -12.93 -25.15
N PRO A 106 26.97 -12.49 -26.42
CA PRO A 106 27.86 -12.98 -27.47
C PRO A 106 29.35 -12.75 -27.14
N GLY A 107 30.17 -13.79 -27.32
CA GLY A 107 31.61 -13.76 -27.07
C GLY A 107 32.02 -13.83 -25.59
N ALA A 108 31.08 -13.85 -24.65
CA ALA A 108 31.39 -14.00 -23.23
C ALA A 108 31.57 -15.49 -22.89
N GLN A 109 32.77 -15.89 -22.46
CA GLN A 109 33.08 -17.26 -22.03
C GLN A 109 32.84 -17.45 -20.52
N ALA A 110 32.81 -18.71 -20.05
CA ALA A 110 32.64 -19.03 -18.63
C ALA A 110 33.95 -18.85 -17.83
N ASP A 111 34.56 -17.67 -17.95
CA ASP A 111 35.79 -17.24 -17.30
C ASP A 111 35.68 -15.78 -16.79
N ASP A 112 36.73 -15.26 -16.15
CA ASP A 112 36.70 -13.94 -15.51
C ASP A 112 36.46 -12.78 -16.50
N ASP A 113 36.94 -12.90 -17.73
CA ASP A 113 36.72 -11.91 -18.79
C ASP A 113 35.27 -11.96 -19.30
N GLY A 114 34.71 -13.15 -19.49
CA GLY A 114 33.32 -13.29 -19.86
C GLY A 114 32.36 -12.87 -18.76
N PHE A 115 32.64 -13.15 -17.48
CA PHE A 115 31.85 -12.63 -16.37
C PHE A 115 31.91 -11.09 -16.26
N ARG A 116 33.07 -10.48 -16.57
CA ARG A 116 33.16 -9.02 -16.73
C ARG A 116 32.26 -8.52 -17.87
N ALA A 117 32.31 -9.18 -19.03
CA ALA A 117 31.51 -8.82 -20.19
C ALA A 117 30.00 -8.90 -19.90
N VAL A 118 29.56 -9.95 -19.19
CA VAL A 118 28.18 -10.11 -18.72
C VAL A 118 27.78 -8.96 -17.80
N ASN A 119 28.59 -8.61 -16.80
CA ASN A 119 28.29 -7.50 -15.89
C ASN A 119 28.18 -6.14 -16.60
N GLN A 120 29.03 -5.89 -17.60
CA GLN A 120 28.93 -4.70 -18.45
C GLN A 120 27.69 -4.74 -19.36
N ALA A 121 27.31 -5.92 -19.85
CA ALA A 121 26.11 -6.11 -20.65
C ALA A 121 24.83 -5.87 -19.84
N ILE A 122 24.79 -6.23 -18.55
CA ILE A 122 23.63 -6.03 -17.67
C ILE A 122 23.22 -4.56 -17.62
N LEU A 123 24.16 -3.64 -17.34
CA LEU A 123 23.87 -2.21 -17.27
C LEU A 123 23.52 -1.62 -18.65
N ARG A 124 24.16 -2.10 -19.73
CA ARG A 124 23.83 -1.66 -21.09
C ARG A 124 22.41 -2.08 -21.46
N HIS A 125 22.08 -3.36 -21.28
CA HIS A 125 20.76 -3.92 -21.53
C HIS A 125 19.68 -3.17 -20.75
N ALA A 126 19.87 -2.97 -19.44
CA ALA A 126 18.91 -2.21 -18.62
C ALA A 126 18.66 -0.78 -19.15
N ARG A 127 19.68 -0.12 -19.71
CA ARG A 127 19.54 1.22 -20.31
C ARG A 127 18.85 1.19 -21.67
N ASP A 128 19.12 0.18 -22.48
CA ASP A 128 18.42 0.00 -23.75
C ASP A 128 16.93 -0.25 -23.50
N ARG A 129 16.58 -1.13 -22.55
CA ARG A 129 15.20 -1.39 -22.11
C ARG A 129 14.50 -0.16 -21.54
N ARG A 130 15.25 0.74 -20.90
CA ARG A 130 14.76 2.05 -20.43
C ARG A 130 14.42 2.98 -21.59
N GLY A 131 15.23 2.96 -22.65
CA GLY A 131 15.02 3.75 -23.87
C GLY A 131 13.79 3.33 -24.68
N GLU A 132 13.31 2.10 -24.49
CA GLU A 132 12.06 1.60 -25.09
C GLU A 132 10.79 2.06 -24.34
N SER A 133 10.93 2.72 -23.18
CA SER A 133 9.78 3.15 -22.38
C SER A 133 8.95 4.23 -23.10
N ALA A 134 7.63 4.09 -23.06
CA ALA A 134 6.69 5.10 -23.57
C ALA A 134 6.43 6.25 -22.57
N GLN A 135 7.24 6.37 -21.50
CA GLN A 135 7.04 7.41 -20.49
C GLN A 135 7.33 8.82 -21.04
N PRO A 136 6.58 9.85 -20.59
CA PRO A 136 6.83 11.23 -20.98
C PRO A 136 8.23 11.71 -20.59
N ALA A 137 8.80 12.63 -21.38
CA ALA A 137 10.14 13.17 -21.14
C ALA A 137 10.33 13.84 -19.76
N ASP A 138 9.24 14.34 -19.15
CA ASP A 138 9.28 15.06 -17.87
C ASP A 138 9.29 14.13 -16.63
N ASP A 139 8.93 12.85 -16.78
CA ASP A 139 9.01 11.81 -15.74
C ASP A 139 9.63 10.54 -16.33
N PRO A 140 10.96 10.56 -16.61
CA PRO A 140 11.64 9.47 -17.27
C PRO A 140 11.73 8.24 -16.36
N GLU A 141 11.80 7.06 -16.99
CA GLU A 141 11.92 5.80 -16.26
C GLU A 141 13.22 5.77 -15.44
N GLU A 142 13.13 5.60 -14.13
CA GLU A 142 14.33 5.53 -13.27
C GLU A 142 15.03 4.18 -13.37
N LEU A 143 16.37 4.19 -13.20
CA LEU A 143 17.19 2.98 -13.06
C LEU A 143 17.75 2.93 -11.64
N VAL A 144 17.47 1.82 -10.94
CA VAL A 144 17.92 1.59 -9.56
C VAL A 144 18.74 0.31 -9.51
N VAL A 145 19.91 0.36 -8.87
CA VAL A 145 20.74 -0.82 -8.62
C VAL A 145 20.53 -1.34 -7.21
N VAL A 146 20.10 -2.59 -7.08
CA VAL A 146 20.04 -3.31 -5.80
C VAL A 146 21.25 -4.25 -5.73
N ALA A 147 22.21 -3.91 -4.87
CA ALA A 147 23.44 -4.67 -4.73
C ALA A 147 23.54 -5.33 -3.36
N VAL A 148 23.82 -6.64 -3.32
CA VAL A 148 24.13 -7.34 -2.07
C VAL A 148 25.64 -7.48 -1.94
N THR A 149 26.24 -6.69 -1.05
CA THR A 149 27.69 -6.69 -0.85
C THR A 149 28.06 -6.08 0.51
N GLU A 150 29.26 -6.41 0.97
CA GLU A 150 29.88 -5.82 2.16
C GLU A 150 31.30 -5.36 1.86
N GLY A 151 31.60 -4.12 2.22
CA GLY A 151 32.90 -3.50 1.98
C GLY A 151 33.31 -3.44 0.51
N ASP A 152 34.51 -2.94 0.29
CA ASP A 152 35.26 -3.12 -0.96
C ASP A 152 36.20 -4.31 -0.77
N ARG A 153 36.31 -5.18 -1.77
CA ARG A 153 37.22 -6.33 -1.74
C ARG A 153 38.57 -5.97 -2.36
N GLU A 154 39.67 -6.43 -1.77
CA GLU A 154 40.99 -6.42 -2.43
C GLU A 154 41.00 -7.45 -3.58
N GLY A 155 41.27 -7.00 -4.81
CA GLY A 155 41.26 -7.82 -6.03
C GLY A 155 40.09 -7.51 -6.99
N GLU A 156 39.77 -8.44 -7.90
CA GLU A 156 38.67 -8.25 -8.85
C GLU A 156 37.30 -8.34 -8.18
N ASP A 157 36.54 -7.26 -8.27
CA ASP A 157 35.18 -7.14 -7.72
C ASP A 157 34.21 -6.70 -8.81
N HIS A 158 33.54 -7.67 -9.45
CA HIS A 158 32.58 -7.39 -10.51
C HIS A 158 31.35 -6.65 -10.00
N THR A 159 30.84 -7.03 -8.82
CA THR A 159 29.74 -6.33 -8.14
C THR A 159 30.14 -4.88 -7.83
N GLY A 160 31.33 -4.67 -7.26
CA GLY A 160 31.86 -3.33 -7.01
C GLY A 160 32.03 -2.49 -8.27
N SER A 161 32.44 -3.11 -9.39
CA SER A 161 32.59 -2.42 -10.68
C SER A 161 31.25 -2.00 -11.28
N LEU A 162 30.22 -2.84 -11.20
CA LEU A 162 28.86 -2.50 -11.60
C LEU A 162 28.31 -1.34 -10.75
N ILE A 163 28.50 -1.39 -9.42
CA ILE A 163 28.09 -0.31 -8.52
C ILE A 163 28.78 1.01 -8.89
N ARG A 164 30.09 1.02 -9.08
CA ARG A 164 30.83 2.23 -9.47
C ARG A 164 30.35 2.78 -10.81
N ALA A 165 30.10 1.91 -11.79
CA ALA A 165 29.57 2.31 -13.09
C ALA A 165 28.18 2.95 -12.97
N ALA A 166 27.29 2.37 -12.15
CA ALA A 166 25.97 2.94 -11.89
C ALA A 166 26.05 4.31 -11.19
N GLN A 167 26.87 4.42 -10.12
CA GLN A 167 27.08 5.67 -9.38
C GLN A 167 27.66 6.78 -10.27
N ALA A 168 28.61 6.45 -11.16
CA ALA A 168 29.18 7.40 -12.11
C ALA A 168 28.15 7.97 -13.11
N ASN A 169 27.06 7.25 -13.34
CA ASN A 169 25.94 7.70 -14.17
C ASN A 169 24.81 8.37 -13.35
N GLY A 170 25.01 8.52 -12.04
CA GLY A 170 24.01 9.08 -11.13
C GLY A 170 22.89 8.13 -10.75
N ASP A 171 22.93 6.85 -11.16
CA ASP A 171 21.90 5.86 -10.84
C ASP A 171 21.84 5.62 -9.30
N LEU A 172 20.64 5.42 -8.74
CA LEU A 172 20.49 5.13 -7.31
C LEU A 172 21.02 3.72 -7.00
N VAL A 173 21.85 3.58 -5.96
CA VAL A 173 22.36 2.28 -5.51
C VAL A 173 21.88 1.99 -4.09
N LEU A 174 21.11 0.92 -3.95
CA LEU A 174 20.68 0.34 -2.67
C LEU A 174 21.60 -0.82 -2.33
N ARG A 175 22.36 -0.69 -1.23
CA ARG A 175 23.27 -1.74 -0.76
C ARG A 175 22.63 -2.53 0.37
N LEU A 176 22.55 -3.85 0.22
CA LEU A 176 22.15 -4.77 1.28
C LEU A 176 23.36 -5.52 1.80
N SER A 177 23.55 -5.47 3.12
CA SER A 177 24.64 -6.18 3.81
C SER A 177 24.30 -7.65 4.05
N PRO A 178 25.10 -8.60 3.54
CA PRO A 178 24.86 -10.03 3.72
C PRO A 178 25.23 -10.58 5.11
N SER A 179 26.14 -9.96 5.88
CA SER A 179 26.49 -10.43 7.24
C SER A 179 25.50 -9.97 8.31
N GLN A 180 24.63 -9.02 7.99
CA GLN A 180 23.57 -8.61 8.90
C GLN A 180 22.59 -9.76 9.09
N SER A 181 22.64 -10.42 10.26
CA SER A 181 21.57 -11.33 10.67
C SER A 181 20.36 -10.54 11.18
N GLN A 182 19.19 -11.18 11.26
CA GLN A 182 17.99 -10.57 11.86
C GLN A 182 18.28 -10.04 13.29
N ALA A 183 19.16 -10.70 14.06
CA ALA A 183 19.50 -10.26 15.42
C ALA A 183 20.54 -9.14 15.47
N GLY A 184 21.39 -8.99 14.44
CA GLY A 184 22.50 -8.04 14.42
C GLY A 184 22.23 -6.71 13.70
N ALA A 185 21.12 -6.60 12.94
CA ALA A 185 20.78 -5.37 12.22
C ALA A 185 20.17 -4.31 13.15
N PRO A 186 20.64 -3.05 13.13
CA PRO A 186 20.05 -1.98 13.92
C PRO A 186 18.60 -1.73 13.49
N THR A 187 17.76 -1.40 14.45
CA THR A 187 16.31 -1.20 14.24
C THR A 187 15.97 0.26 14.00
N ALA A 188 15.07 0.49 13.05
CA ALA A 188 14.48 1.80 12.78
C ALA A 188 12.98 1.74 13.10
N PHE A 189 12.57 2.30 14.23
CA PHE A 189 11.15 2.45 14.56
C PHE A 189 10.59 3.64 13.79
N VAL A 190 9.53 3.41 13.02
CA VAL A 190 8.91 4.40 12.15
C VAL A 190 7.53 4.76 12.69
N ALA A 191 7.43 5.97 13.24
CA ALA A 191 6.20 6.63 13.62
C ALA A 191 5.60 7.34 12.39
N MET A 192 4.49 6.84 11.86
CA MET A 192 3.84 7.40 10.68
C MET A 192 2.33 7.16 10.69
N PRO A 193 1.52 7.99 9.98
CA PRO A 193 0.16 7.61 9.65
C PRO A 193 0.14 6.31 8.83
N TYR A 194 -0.97 5.57 8.88
CA TYR A 194 -1.15 4.32 8.14
C TYR A 194 -2.31 4.45 7.14
N GLY A 195 -2.25 3.73 6.02
CA GLY A 195 -3.32 3.74 5.00
C GLY A 195 -3.63 5.13 4.44
N GLY A 196 -4.85 5.29 3.92
CA GLY A 196 -5.41 6.57 3.52
C GLY A 196 -5.88 7.36 4.75
N LYS A 197 -5.26 8.51 5.04
CA LYS A 197 -5.66 9.39 6.15
C LYS A 197 -6.16 10.73 5.65
N ALA A 198 -7.20 11.26 6.30
CA ALA A 198 -7.53 12.67 6.18
C ALA A 198 -6.34 13.49 6.72
N ASP A 199 -5.80 14.38 5.90
CA ASP A 199 -4.77 15.32 6.30
C ASP A 199 -5.36 16.32 7.30
N ALA A 200 -4.97 16.20 8.58
CA ALA A 200 -5.48 17.01 9.68
C ALA A 200 -5.20 18.52 9.50
N THR A 201 -4.23 18.89 8.66
CA THR A 201 -3.92 20.31 8.38
C THR A 201 -4.77 20.91 7.27
N ARG A 202 -5.44 20.07 6.48
CA ARG A 202 -6.18 20.48 5.28
C ARG A 202 -7.59 19.90 5.20
N GLU A 203 -8.05 19.30 6.30
CA GLU A 203 -9.38 18.73 6.65
C GLU A 203 -10.12 17.90 5.58
N LEU A 204 -9.58 17.74 4.37
CA LEU A 204 -10.30 17.23 3.22
C LEU A 204 -9.32 16.56 2.23
N LYS A 205 -8.23 15.93 2.64
CA LYS A 205 -7.34 15.21 1.69
C LYS A 205 -7.01 13.83 2.19
N ARG A 206 -7.35 12.80 1.41
CA ARG A 206 -6.85 11.45 1.62
C ARG A 206 -5.38 11.36 1.20
N PHE A 207 -4.51 11.25 2.18
CA PHE A 207 -3.08 11.01 2.05
C PHE A 207 -2.81 9.51 2.16
N GLU A 208 -2.26 8.90 1.11
CA GLU A 208 -1.87 7.48 1.12
C GLU A 208 -0.47 7.36 1.75
N ALA A 209 -0.43 7.01 3.04
CA ALA A 209 0.80 6.89 3.81
C ALA A 209 1.60 5.63 3.42
N ASP A 210 0.91 4.57 3.03
CA ASP A 210 1.53 3.30 2.62
C ASP A 210 2.43 3.47 1.38
N GLU A 211 2.17 4.46 0.53
CA GLU A 211 3.06 4.80 -0.58
C GLU A 211 4.42 5.33 -0.10
N THR A 212 4.47 6.15 0.96
CA THR A 212 5.76 6.57 1.56
C THR A 212 6.45 5.41 2.25
N TRP A 213 5.69 4.58 2.98
CA TRP A 213 6.25 3.38 3.62
C TRP A 213 6.95 2.47 2.62
N HIS A 214 6.21 2.01 1.61
CA HIS A 214 6.71 1.00 0.68
C HIS A 214 7.70 1.57 -0.34
N ARG A 215 7.45 2.76 -0.91
CA ARG A 215 8.28 3.28 -2.01
C ARG A 215 9.50 4.08 -1.55
N VAL A 216 9.49 4.61 -0.32
CA VAL A 216 10.53 5.54 0.17
C VAL A 216 11.24 5.01 1.41
N LEU A 217 10.50 4.81 2.50
CA LEU A 217 11.08 4.45 3.80
C LEU A 217 11.72 3.08 3.81
N VAL A 218 11.02 2.04 3.35
CA VAL A 218 11.55 0.67 3.30
C VAL A 218 12.83 0.59 2.46
N PRO A 219 12.88 1.10 1.21
CA PRO A 219 14.12 1.10 0.42
C PRO A 219 15.26 1.91 1.05
N ALA A 220 14.97 3.10 1.58
CA ALA A 220 15.99 3.95 2.19
C ALA A 220 16.59 3.34 3.46
N LEU A 221 15.75 2.75 4.33
CA LEU A 221 16.19 2.13 5.58
C LEU A 221 16.94 0.83 5.33
N LEU A 222 16.42 -0.06 4.49
CA LEU A 222 17.11 -1.31 4.12
C LEU A 222 18.45 -1.02 3.43
N GLY A 223 18.47 -0.06 2.48
CA GLY A 223 19.67 0.38 1.79
C GLY A 223 20.68 1.12 2.68
N SER A 224 20.29 1.49 3.90
CA SER A 224 21.15 2.07 4.93
C SER A 224 21.49 1.09 6.06
N GLY A 225 21.11 -0.19 5.90
CA GLY A 225 21.43 -1.26 6.85
C GLY A 225 20.51 -1.37 8.06
N TYR A 226 19.40 -0.63 8.11
CA TYR A 226 18.42 -0.72 9.20
C TYR A 226 17.34 -1.78 8.91
N ARG A 227 16.80 -2.38 9.97
CA ARG A 227 15.53 -3.11 9.93
C ARG A 227 14.38 -2.15 10.20
N PRO A 228 13.52 -1.84 9.21
CA PRO A 228 12.38 -0.96 9.41
C PRO A 228 11.30 -1.67 10.22
N ILE A 229 10.82 -1.02 11.28
CA ILE A 229 9.72 -1.49 12.13
C ILE A 229 8.62 -0.43 12.09
N ARG A 230 7.44 -0.81 11.62
CA ARG A 230 6.22 0.00 11.69
C ARG A 230 5.19 -0.75 12.51
N THR A 231 4.62 -0.10 13.51
CA THR A 231 3.48 -0.65 14.26
C THR A 231 2.21 0.06 13.83
N ASP A 232 1.26 -0.68 13.27
CA ASP A 232 -0.08 -0.16 12.99
C ASP A 232 -0.88 -0.13 14.30
N LEU A 233 -1.04 1.07 14.88
CA LEU A 233 -1.38 1.30 16.29
C LEU A 233 -2.82 0.96 16.74
N GLU A 234 -3.70 0.47 15.88
CA GLU A 234 -5.12 0.31 16.26
C GLU A 234 -5.50 -1.07 16.83
N ALA A 235 -4.61 -2.06 16.78
CA ALA A 235 -4.91 -3.41 17.23
C ALA A 235 -4.66 -3.65 18.74
N GLY A 236 -5.07 -2.76 19.66
CA GLY A 236 -5.29 -3.14 21.07
C GLY A 236 -4.74 -2.22 22.17
N LEU A 237 -5.67 -1.59 22.88
CA LEU A 237 -5.52 -0.45 23.80
C LEU A 237 -4.78 -0.68 25.15
N LYS A 238 -4.08 -1.81 25.38
CA LYS A 238 -3.32 -1.99 26.66
C LYS A 238 -1.96 -2.67 26.54
N SER A 239 -1.83 -3.72 25.72
CA SER A 239 -0.54 -4.39 25.51
C SER A 239 0.32 -3.73 24.43
N ILE A 240 -0.30 -2.94 23.54
CA ILE A 240 0.42 -2.24 22.47
C ILE A 240 1.16 -1.00 22.99
N ASP A 241 0.61 -0.26 23.96
CA ASP A 241 1.29 0.91 24.52
C ASP A 241 2.66 0.53 25.12
N ALA A 242 2.73 -0.58 25.85
CA ALA A 242 4.00 -1.08 26.40
C ALA A 242 5.00 -1.50 25.31
N ARG A 243 4.54 -2.18 24.24
CA ARG A 243 5.41 -2.61 23.14
C ARG A 243 5.91 -1.42 22.32
N MET A 244 5.04 -0.48 21.98
CA MET A 244 5.39 0.73 21.25
C MET A 244 6.36 1.58 22.05
N LEU A 245 6.07 1.86 23.33
CA LEU A 245 7.00 2.56 24.23
C LEU A 245 8.33 1.84 24.37
N HIS A 246 8.32 0.50 24.44
CA HIS A 246 9.55 -0.30 24.41
C HIS A 246 10.31 -0.08 23.10
N SER A 247 9.67 -0.18 21.94
CA SER A 247 10.30 0.08 20.63
C SER A 247 10.85 1.50 20.51
N ILE A 248 10.13 2.53 20.99
CA ILE A 248 10.60 3.92 21.04
C ILE A 248 11.89 4.03 21.87
N ASN A 249 11.92 3.35 23.01
CA ASN A 249 13.06 3.37 23.91
C ASN A 249 14.22 2.49 23.44
N THR A 250 13.99 1.40 22.70
CA THR A 250 15.04 0.44 22.32
C THR A 250 15.56 0.62 20.91
N ALA A 251 14.83 1.28 20.01
CA ALA A 251 15.25 1.47 18.63
C ALA A 251 16.51 2.34 18.48
N ASP A 252 17.40 1.91 17.59
CA ASP A 252 18.64 2.61 17.25
C ASP A 252 18.35 3.93 16.52
N LEU A 253 17.34 3.90 15.64
CA LEU A 253 16.82 5.04 14.92
C LEU A 253 15.32 5.18 15.17
N PHE A 254 14.86 6.40 15.43
CA PHE A 254 13.44 6.76 15.36
C PHE A 254 13.20 7.61 14.12
N VAL A 255 12.19 7.29 13.33
CA VAL A 255 11.79 8.06 12.15
C VAL A 255 10.38 8.59 12.36
N ALA A 256 10.19 9.90 12.27
CA ALA A 256 8.89 10.54 12.35
C ALA A 256 8.47 11.05 10.96
N ASP A 257 7.43 10.46 10.38
CA ASP A 257 6.78 10.99 9.18
C ASP A 257 5.67 11.97 9.58
N LEU A 258 5.95 13.26 9.40
CA LEU A 258 5.06 14.36 9.77
C LEU A 258 4.00 14.66 8.70
N ALA A 259 3.81 13.79 7.71
CA ALA A 259 3.00 14.08 6.54
C ALA A 259 1.57 14.58 6.79
N THR A 260 0.91 14.11 7.84
CA THR A 260 -0.46 14.50 8.20
C THR A 260 -0.55 15.22 9.54
N LEU A 261 0.59 15.57 10.15
CA LEU A 261 0.68 16.03 11.55
C LEU A 261 -0.17 15.19 12.51
N ASN A 262 -0.13 13.87 12.34
CA ASN A 262 -0.90 12.94 13.18
C ASN A 262 -0.53 13.18 14.67
N PRO A 263 -1.50 13.51 15.54
CA PRO A 263 -1.24 13.75 16.96
C PRO A 263 -0.51 12.59 17.65
N ASN A 264 -0.77 11.34 17.24
CA ASN A 264 -0.08 10.17 17.78
C ASN A 264 1.41 10.19 17.42
N VAL A 265 1.76 10.51 16.18
CA VAL A 265 3.17 10.61 15.74
C VAL A 265 3.89 11.73 16.49
N LEU A 266 3.22 12.87 16.70
CA LEU A 266 3.78 13.97 17.49
C LEU A 266 3.99 13.58 18.95
N TRP A 267 3.06 12.83 19.54
CA TRP A 267 3.19 12.29 20.89
C TRP A 267 4.36 11.30 21.00
N GLU A 268 4.47 10.34 20.07
CA GLU A 268 5.57 9.36 20.03
C GLU A 268 6.92 10.05 19.86
N LEU A 269 6.99 11.09 19.02
CA LEU A 269 8.19 11.91 18.85
C LEU A 269 8.56 12.62 20.16
N GLY A 270 7.58 13.16 20.89
CA GLY A 270 7.81 13.75 22.21
C GLY A 270 8.38 12.74 23.21
N VAL A 271 7.83 11.52 23.25
CA VAL A 271 8.34 10.42 24.08
C VAL A 271 9.78 10.07 23.69
N ARG A 272 10.07 9.90 22.39
CA ARG A 272 11.42 9.63 21.89
C ARG A 272 12.40 10.70 22.35
N HIS A 273 12.05 11.97 22.14
CA HIS A 273 12.89 13.10 22.55
C HIS A 273 13.17 13.11 24.05
N ALA A 274 12.21 12.73 24.89
CA ALA A 274 12.37 12.72 26.33
C ALA A 274 13.15 11.50 26.86
N TRP A 275 12.92 10.31 26.29
CA TRP A 275 13.37 9.06 26.92
C TRP A 275 14.77 8.61 26.52
N ARG A 276 15.17 8.85 25.25
CA ARG A 276 16.41 8.28 24.72
C ARG A 276 17.22 9.29 23.90
N PRO A 277 18.50 9.54 24.25
CA PRO A 277 19.42 10.33 23.45
C PRO A 277 20.01 9.48 22.31
N ALA A 278 19.19 9.13 21.32
CA ALA A 278 19.65 8.46 20.10
C ALA A 278 19.01 9.09 18.86
N ALA A 279 19.51 8.71 17.68
CA ALA A 279 19.18 9.37 16.43
C ALA A 279 17.68 9.42 16.14
N THR A 280 17.21 10.57 15.67
CA THR A 280 15.82 10.88 15.31
C THR A 280 15.78 11.55 13.94
N LEU A 281 15.24 10.85 12.94
CA LEU A 281 15.03 11.38 11.60
C LEU A 281 13.62 11.95 11.47
N LEU A 282 13.51 13.27 11.30
CA LEU A 282 12.24 13.90 10.94
C LEU A 282 12.13 14.03 9.44
N MET A 283 10.98 13.65 8.88
CA MET A 283 10.68 13.84 7.47
C MET A 283 9.27 14.39 7.26
N ALA A 284 9.07 15.10 6.16
CA ALA A 284 7.76 15.63 5.80
C ALA A 284 7.69 15.91 4.29
N PRO A 285 6.54 15.72 3.64
CA PRO A 285 6.31 16.25 2.31
C PRO A 285 6.56 17.76 2.23
N HIS A 286 6.90 18.26 1.06
CA HIS A 286 7.25 19.67 0.83
C HIS A 286 6.16 20.66 1.29
N TRP A 287 4.88 20.24 1.26
CA TRP A 287 3.75 21.11 1.59
C TRP A 287 3.41 21.20 3.07
N VAL A 288 3.98 20.34 3.92
CA VAL A 288 3.60 20.30 5.34
C VAL A 288 4.19 21.52 6.05
N THR A 289 3.46 22.11 6.98
CA THR A 289 4.01 23.13 7.88
C THR A 289 4.03 22.54 9.29
N PRO A 290 5.19 22.05 9.78
CA PRO A 290 5.34 21.53 11.13
C PRO A 290 4.96 22.56 12.20
N PRO A 291 4.51 22.11 13.38
CA PRO A 291 4.30 22.99 14.53
C PRO A 291 5.57 23.77 14.90
N PHE A 292 5.37 24.93 15.52
CA PHE A 292 6.47 25.84 15.93
C PHE A 292 7.56 25.13 16.76
N ASP A 293 7.20 24.21 17.65
CA ASP A 293 8.14 23.48 18.49
C ASP A 293 9.13 22.59 17.72
N LEU A 294 8.79 22.21 16.48
CA LEU A 294 9.69 21.46 15.59
C LEU A 294 10.50 22.39 14.65
N GLY A 295 10.32 23.71 14.75
CA GLY A 295 10.90 24.70 13.83
C GLY A 295 12.43 24.76 13.87
N HIS A 296 13.06 24.35 14.97
CA HIS A 296 14.51 24.30 15.12
C HIS A 296 15.11 22.94 14.75
N SER A 297 14.27 21.93 14.52
CA SER A 297 14.72 20.58 14.15
C SER A 297 14.96 20.47 12.64
N THR A 298 15.98 19.71 12.25
CA THR A 298 16.24 19.43 10.84
C THR A 298 15.19 18.46 10.31
N ILE A 299 14.37 18.91 9.36
CA ILE A 299 13.31 18.10 8.74
C ILE A 299 13.64 17.83 7.28
N GLN A 300 13.75 16.54 6.94
CA GLN A 300 13.99 16.11 5.56
C GLN A 300 12.73 16.27 4.72
N ARG A 301 12.67 17.38 3.97
CA ARG A 301 11.58 17.67 3.04
C ARG A 301 11.68 16.84 1.76
N TYR A 302 10.61 16.20 1.32
CA TYR A 302 10.61 15.42 0.08
C TYR A 302 9.39 15.71 -0.80
N GLU A 303 9.56 15.51 -2.09
CA GLU A 303 8.53 15.68 -3.11
C GLU A 303 7.72 14.40 -3.28
N ARG A 304 6.38 14.49 -3.29
CA ARG A 304 5.47 13.37 -3.60
C ARG A 304 4.08 13.82 -4.03
N GLY A 305 3.22 12.94 -4.54
CA GLY A 305 1.77 13.19 -4.66
C GLY A 305 1.01 12.77 -3.39
N MET A 306 -0.25 13.22 -3.23
CA MET A 306 -1.09 12.82 -2.07
C MET A 306 -1.42 11.32 -2.08
N LYS A 307 -1.76 10.77 -3.24
CA LYS A 307 -2.19 9.36 -3.40
C LYS A 307 -1.10 8.41 -3.88
N LYS A 308 -0.10 8.89 -4.62
CA LYS A 308 0.97 8.08 -5.23
C LYS A 308 2.31 8.80 -5.13
N VAL A 309 3.39 8.01 -5.14
CA VAL A 309 4.77 8.51 -5.27
C VAL A 309 5.32 8.02 -6.61
N SER A 310 5.65 8.92 -7.54
CA SER A 310 6.24 8.53 -8.83
C SER A 310 7.62 7.87 -8.65
N ASP A 311 8.14 7.23 -9.70
CA ASP A 311 9.48 6.62 -9.65
C ASP A 311 10.56 7.64 -9.32
N ARG A 312 10.53 8.79 -10.01
CA ARG A 312 11.44 9.91 -9.78
C ARG A 312 11.35 10.46 -8.36
N GLN A 313 10.13 10.71 -7.87
CA GLN A 313 9.89 11.17 -6.51
C GLN A 313 10.43 10.18 -5.47
N ALA A 314 10.23 8.87 -5.69
CA ALA A 314 10.75 7.84 -4.81
C ALA A 314 12.29 7.85 -4.79
N VAL A 315 12.94 7.87 -5.96
CA VAL A 315 14.40 7.87 -6.08
C VAL A 315 15.02 9.11 -5.42
N GLU A 316 14.49 10.30 -5.70
CA GLU A 316 14.96 11.55 -5.09
C GLU A 316 14.79 11.55 -3.56
N ALA A 317 13.63 11.08 -3.07
CA ALA A 317 13.38 10.96 -1.63
C ALA A 317 14.33 9.94 -0.97
N ILE A 318 14.53 8.76 -1.57
CA ILE A 318 15.45 7.74 -1.05
C ILE A 318 16.88 8.29 -0.96
N ARG A 319 17.39 8.94 -2.02
CA ARG A 319 18.73 9.57 -2.00
C ARG A 319 18.86 10.56 -0.84
N LYS A 320 17.85 11.42 -0.66
CA LYS A 320 17.82 12.42 0.41
C LYS A 320 17.84 11.78 1.79
N LEU A 321 17.02 10.75 2.01
CA LEU A 321 16.96 10.04 3.29
C LEU A 321 18.26 9.28 3.55
N GLN A 322 18.84 8.58 2.57
CA GLN A 322 20.13 7.90 2.75
C GLN A 322 21.26 8.89 3.10
N SER A 323 21.28 10.06 2.46
CA SER A 323 22.22 11.13 2.80
C SER A 323 22.04 11.59 4.24
N ALA A 324 20.80 11.86 4.67
CA ALA A 324 20.50 12.25 6.04
C ALA A 324 20.88 11.17 7.07
N LEU A 325 20.59 9.90 6.78
CA LEU A 325 20.94 8.75 7.62
C LEU A 325 22.45 8.57 7.75
N SER A 326 23.21 8.85 6.69
CA SER A 326 24.68 8.80 6.73
C SER A 326 25.30 9.93 7.57
N ALA A 327 24.63 11.09 7.62
CA ALA A 327 25.06 12.27 8.36
C ALA A 327 24.63 12.24 9.84
N ALA A 328 23.52 11.55 10.15
CA ALA A 328 23.02 11.40 11.51
C ALA A 328 24.00 10.59 12.36
N ARG A 329 24.68 11.27 13.29
CA ARG A 329 25.53 10.63 14.30
C ARG A 329 25.18 11.15 15.69
N GLY A 330 24.67 10.27 16.55
CA GLY A 330 24.43 10.56 17.97
C GLY A 330 23.03 11.08 18.28
N ALA A 331 22.89 11.66 19.48
CA ALA A 331 21.65 12.22 19.98
C ALA A 331 21.35 13.58 19.35
N ASP A 332 20.15 13.74 18.81
CA ASP A 332 19.66 14.95 18.14
C ASP A 332 18.39 15.52 18.78
N SER A 333 18.05 15.03 19.98
CA SER A 333 16.86 15.47 20.70
C SER A 333 17.05 16.86 21.33
N PRO A 334 16.07 17.78 21.15
CA PRO A 334 16.11 19.11 21.75
C PRO A 334 16.11 19.08 23.28
N VAL A 335 15.49 18.05 23.89
CA VAL A 335 15.45 17.91 25.36
C VAL A 335 16.85 17.71 25.92
N TRP A 336 17.65 16.86 25.29
CA TRP A 336 19.00 16.53 25.75
C TRP A 336 20.03 17.61 25.40
N ALA A 337 19.77 18.37 24.34
CA ALA A 337 20.56 19.55 24.01
C ALA A 337 20.44 20.63 25.10
N VAL A 338 19.24 20.82 25.66
CA VAL A 338 18.99 21.78 26.76
C VAL A 338 19.40 21.20 28.12
N PHE A 339 19.16 19.91 28.36
CA PHE A 339 19.44 19.23 29.61
C PHE A 339 20.43 18.07 29.43
N PRO A 340 21.73 18.36 29.20
CA PRO A 340 22.73 17.34 28.88
C PRO A 340 23.06 16.38 30.04
N ALA A 341 22.60 16.68 31.25
CA ALA A 341 22.81 15.87 32.46
C ALA A 341 21.66 14.90 32.76
N LEU A 342 20.64 14.81 31.90
CA LEU A 342 19.61 13.78 32.05
C LEU A 342 20.20 12.38 31.92
N GLU A 343 19.53 11.39 32.49
CA GLU A 343 19.86 9.97 32.34
C GLU A 343 18.79 9.26 31.51
N PRO A 344 19.15 8.39 30.55
CA PRO A 344 18.16 7.72 29.70
C PRO A 344 17.19 6.89 30.52
N VAL A 345 15.91 6.89 30.12
CA VAL A 345 14.87 6.12 30.81
C VAL A 345 15.20 4.62 30.74
N GLN A 346 15.42 4.04 31.92
CA GLN A 346 15.62 2.60 32.07
C GLN A 346 14.25 1.93 32.21
N LEU A 347 13.91 1.04 31.28
CA LEU A 347 12.71 0.23 31.40
C LEU A 347 12.95 -0.92 32.39
N PRO A 348 11.93 -1.34 33.16
CA PRO A 348 12.05 -2.50 34.03
C PRO A 348 12.48 -3.76 33.23
N PRO A 349 13.33 -4.63 33.78
CA PRO A 349 13.75 -5.87 33.13
C PRO A 349 12.60 -6.87 32.91
N ASP A 350 11.43 -6.65 33.54
CA ASP A 350 10.24 -7.53 33.48
C ASP A 350 9.42 -7.44 32.18
N ALA A 351 9.86 -6.66 31.20
CA ALA A 351 9.11 -6.48 29.97
C ALA A 351 9.47 -7.60 28.97
N ASP A 352 8.99 -8.82 29.23
CA ASP A 352 9.02 -10.05 28.42
C ASP A 352 9.68 -9.88 27.03
N VAL A 353 11.01 -9.70 27.03
CA VAL A 353 11.75 -9.21 25.85
C VAL A 353 11.64 -10.22 24.71
N GLU A 354 11.61 -11.50 25.06
CA GLU A 354 11.38 -12.59 24.13
C GLU A 354 9.98 -12.55 23.53
N LEU A 355 8.93 -12.29 24.34
CA LEU A 355 7.58 -12.09 23.83
C LEU A 355 7.54 -10.88 22.87
N PHE A 356 8.16 -9.76 23.21
CA PHE A 356 8.18 -8.61 22.30
C PHE A 356 8.94 -8.88 21.01
N ALA A 357 10.10 -9.54 21.08
CA ALA A 357 10.84 -9.96 19.90
C ALA A 357 10.00 -10.88 19.01
N ARG A 358 9.27 -11.83 19.63
CA ARG A 358 8.36 -12.75 18.93
C ARG A 358 7.17 -12.05 18.29
N LEU A 359 6.51 -11.13 19.00
CA LEU A 359 5.40 -10.34 18.45
C LEU A 359 5.86 -9.38 17.35
N THR A 360 7.05 -8.81 17.47
CA THR A 360 7.67 -7.99 16.42
C THR A 360 7.93 -8.83 15.18
N ARG A 361 8.46 -10.07 15.34
CA ARG A 361 8.66 -11.00 14.22
C ARG A 361 7.36 -11.31 13.49
N TYR A 362 6.26 -11.60 14.22
CA TYR A 362 4.96 -11.80 13.57
C TYR A 362 4.50 -10.57 12.80
N SER A 363 4.63 -9.38 13.40
CA SER A 363 4.26 -8.11 12.74
C SER A 363 5.06 -7.89 11.45
N GLU A 364 6.36 -8.20 11.45
CA GLU A 364 7.24 -8.16 10.27
C GLU A 364 6.78 -9.16 9.19
N GLU A 365 6.53 -10.42 9.56
CA GLU A 365 6.08 -11.47 8.64
C GLU A 365 4.71 -11.15 8.01
N ILE A 366 3.76 -10.62 8.81
CA ILE A 366 2.43 -10.23 8.35
C ILE A 366 2.53 -9.06 7.36
N SER A 367 3.30 -8.03 7.71
CA SER A 367 3.51 -6.85 6.87
C SER A 367 4.15 -7.23 5.53
N LEU A 368 5.15 -8.12 5.57
CA LEU A 368 5.81 -8.66 4.38
C LEU A 368 4.82 -9.42 3.49
N ALA A 369 4.06 -10.36 4.06
CA ALA A 369 3.10 -11.16 3.31
C ALA A 369 1.98 -10.28 2.70
N ALA A 370 1.50 -9.27 3.43
CA ALA A 370 0.54 -8.31 2.93
C ALA A 370 1.10 -7.47 1.77
N ALA A 371 2.32 -6.95 1.90
CA ALA A 371 3.00 -6.17 0.86
C ALA A 371 3.21 -6.97 -0.43
N LEU A 372 3.50 -8.28 -0.29
CA LEU A 372 3.65 -9.21 -1.41
C LEU A 372 2.33 -9.76 -1.95
N ARG A 373 1.19 -9.39 -1.35
CA ARG A 373 -0.14 -9.93 -1.67
C ARG A 373 -0.22 -11.47 -1.51
N ASP A 374 0.60 -12.04 -0.62
CA ASP A 374 0.74 -13.49 -0.39
C ASP A 374 -0.29 -13.97 0.64
N ALA A 375 -1.54 -14.15 0.17
CA ALA A 375 -2.63 -14.66 1.00
C ALA A 375 -2.37 -16.06 1.59
N PRO A 376 -1.77 -17.04 0.87
CA PRO A 376 -1.37 -18.31 1.46
C PRO A 376 -0.41 -18.15 2.65
N LYS A 377 0.60 -17.28 2.54
CA LYS A 377 1.53 -17.03 3.64
C LYS A 377 0.85 -16.38 4.84
N LEU A 378 -0.05 -15.42 4.62
CA LEU A 378 -0.86 -14.83 5.68
C LEU A 378 -1.65 -15.90 6.47
N LEU A 379 -2.23 -16.88 5.78
CA LEU A 379 -2.95 -17.98 6.41
C LEU A 379 -2.02 -18.97 7.14
N GLU A 380 -0.82 -19.23 6.60
CA GLU A 380 0.22 -20.01 7.28
C GLU A 380 0.60 -19.35 8.61
N ILE A 381 0.85 -18.04 8.60
CA ILE A 381 1.19 -17.26 9.80
C ILE A 381 0.03 -17.32 10.81
N ALA A 382 -1.22 -17.17 10.38
CA ALA A 382 -2.38 -17.31 11.27
C ALA A 382 -2.44 -18.71 11.93
N GLY A 383 -2.03 -19.76 11.21
CA GLY A 383 -1.90 -21.11 11.75
C GLY A 383 -0.79 -21.23 12.81
N LYS A 384 0.34 -20.53 12.63
CA LYS A 384 1.44 -20.48 13.61
C LYS A 384 1.04 -19.72 14.86
N VAL A 385 0.49 -18.51 14.71
CA VAL A 385 0.04 -17.64 15.82
C VAL A 385 -0.90 -18.39 16.76
N ARG A 386 -1.85 -19.16 16.21
CA ARG A 386 -2.79 -19.97 17.03
C ARG A 386 -2.12 -21.07 17.85
N LYS A 387 -0.96 -21.57 17.42
CA LYS A 387 -0.22 -22.67 18.05
C LYS A 387 0.95 -22.19 18.91
N ASP A 388 1.25 -20.89 18.88
CA ASP A 388 2.46 -20.30 19.49
C ASP A 388 2.36 -20.11 21.02
N GLY A 389 1.20 -20.38 21.61
CA GLY A 389 0.99 -20.25 23.05
C GLY A 389 0.97 -18.80 23.55
N LEU A 390 0.67 -17.84 22.67
CA LEU A 390 0.44 -16.44 23.03
C LEU A 390 -0.82 -16.32 23.91
N SER A 391 -0.86 -15.28 24.75
CA SER A 391 -2.11 -14.89 25.42
C SER A 391 -3.20 -14.58 24.39
N ASP A 392 -4.47 -14.76 24.78
CA ASP A 392 -5.61 -14.49 23.90
C ASP A 392 -5.56 -13.10 23.27
N SER A 393 -5.22 -12.07 24.07
CA SER A 393 -5.08 -10.70 23.58
C SER A 393 -4.02 -10.56 22.48
N ASN A 394 -2.86 -11.20 22.65
CA ASN A 394 -1.77 -11.12 21.68
C ASN A 394 -2.09 -11.95 20.42
N CYS A 395 -2.67 -13.13 20.59
CA CYS A 395 -3.15 -13.97 19.50
C CYS A 395 -4.20 -13.22 18.66
N HIS A 396 -5.20 -12.63 19.32
CA HIS A 396 -6.26 -11.86 18.67
C HIS A 396 -5.72 -10.67 17.90
N ALA A 397 -4.76 -9.92 18.45
CA ALA A 397 -4.15 -8.79 17.74
C ALA A 397 -3.46 -9.21 16.43
N GLN A 398 -2.73 -10.32 16.42
CA GLN A 398 -2.09 -10.83 15.19
C GLN A 398 -3.13 -11.34 14.18
N LEU A 399 -4.17 -12.06 14.65
CA LEU A 399 -5.24 -12.55 13.78
C LEU A 399 -6.09 -11.42 13.20
N GLU A 400 -6.29 -10.34 13.95
CA GLU A 400 -6.94 -9.11 13.49
C GLU A 400 -6.16 -8.50 12.31
N GLN A 401 -4.84 -8.29 12.48
CA GLN A 401 -3.97 -7.76 11.43
C GLN A 401 -4.00 -8.62 10.16
N ILE A 402 -3.92 -9.95 10.31
CA ILE A 402 -3.99 -10.88 9.18
C ILE A 402 -5.36 -10.83 8.52
N GLY A 403 -6.44 -10.79 9.31
CA GLY A 403 -7.81 -10.71 8.81
C GLY A 403 -8.04 -9.45 7.98
N LEU A 404 -7.61 -8.29 8.48
CA LEU A 404 -7.68 -7.01 7.77
C LEU A 404 -6.83 -7.02 6.49
N ALA A 405 -5.61 -7.56 6.53
CA ALA A 405 -4.77 -7.70 5.35
C ALA A 405 -5.44 -8.56 4.27
N LEU A 406 -6.05 -9.69 4.64
CA LEU A 406 -6.79 -10.53 3.69
C LEU A 406 -7.99 -9.80 3.07
N VAL A 407 -8.72 -8.99 3.85
CA VAL A 407 -9.82 -8.16 3.33
C VAL A 407 -9.29 -7.15 2.30
N GLN A 408 -8.20 -6.45 2.59
CA GLN A 408 -7.56 -5.52 1.65
C GLN A 408 -7.07 -6.20 0.36
N LEU A 409 -6.64 -7.46 0.43
CA LEU A 409 -6.26 -8.25 -0.74
C LEU A 409 -7.47 -8.82 -1.52
N GLY A 410 -8.70 -8.48 -1.14
CA GLY A 410 -9.93 -9.00 -1.76
C GLY A 410 -10.25 -10.46 -1.38
N LYS A 411 -9.54 -11.05 -0.41
CA LYS A 411 -9.79 -12.41 0.09
C LYS A 411 -10.84 -12.39 1.20
N LEU A 412 -12.03 -11.88 0.86
CA LEU A 412 -13.07 -11.49 1.81
C LEU A 412 -13.53 -12.63 2.71
N GLU A 413 -13.75 -13.83 2.16
CA GLU A 413 -14.20 -14.99 2.95
C GLU A 413 -13.12 -15.49 3.92
N ALA A 414 -11.85 -15.45 3.52
CA ALA A 414 -10.73 -15.81 4.38
C ALA A 414 -10.55 -14.79 5.51
N GLY A 415 -10.59 -13.49 5.18
CA GLY A 415 -10.59 -12.41 6.15
C GLY A 415 -11.75 -12.51 7.14
N ARG A 416 -12.98 -12.74 6.64
CA ARG A 416 -14.19 -12.94 7.45
C ARG A 416 -14.04 -14.07 8.46
N LYS A 417 -13.48 -15.22 8.07
CA LYS A 417 -13.26 -16.37 8.97
C LYS A 417 -12.33 -16.04 10.13
N LEU A 418 -11.37 -15.13 9.93
CA LEU A 418 -10.49 -14.65 11.00
C LEU A 418 -11.16 -13.55 11.84
N LEU A 419 -11.80 -12.57 11.20
CA LEU A 419 -12.37 -11.40 11.86
C LEU A 419 -13.66 -11.71 12.62
N LYS A 420 -14.51 -12.63 12.13
CA LYS A 420 -15.80 -12.95 12.75
C LYS A 420 -15.70 -13.26 14.26
N PRO A 421 -14.91 -14.27 14.71
CA PRO A 421 -14.85 -14.59 16.13
C PRO A 421 -14.30 -13.43 16.98
N LEU A 422 -13.41 -12.62 16.42
CA LEU A 422 -12.85 -11.44 17.11
C LEU A 422 -13.91 -10.34 17.25
N ALA A 423 -14.65 -10.06 16.17
CA ALA A 423 -15.73 -9.06 16.13
C ALA A 423 -16.97 -9.46 16.91
N GLU A 424 -17.20 -10.75 17.15
CA GLU A 424 -18.24 -11.26 18.06
C GLU A 424 -17.80 -11.19 19.53
N ALA A 425 -16.49 -11.32 19.82
CA ALA A 425 -15.94 -11.19 21.16
C ALA A 425 -15.80 -9.73 21.63
N ASP A 426 -15.59 -8.79 20.70
CA ASP A 426 -15.54 -7.36 20.97
C ASP A 426 -16.96 -6.78 21.19
N ALA A 427 -17.51 -7.01 22.38
CA ALA A 427 -18.84 -6.55 22.76
C ALA A 427 -18.93 -5.03 23.03
N VAL A 428 -17.78 -4.37 23.24
CA VAL A 428 -17.69 -2.94 23.53
C VAL A 428 -17.35 -2.09 22.30
N PHE A 429 -17.12 -2.73 21.15
CA PHE A 429 -16.81 -2.08 19.87
C PHE A 429 -15.57 -1.18 19.90
N ASP A 430 -14.59 -1.49 20.77
CA ASP A 430 -13.39 -0.67 20.90
C ASP A 430 -12.40 -0.82 19.73
N ARG A 431 -12.57 -1.90 18.94
CA ARG A 431 -11.79 -2.16 17.72
C ARG A 431 -12.52 -1.67 16.47
N VAL A 432 -12.63 -0.35 16.34
CA VAL A 432 -13.38 0.32 15.25
C VAL A 432 -13.03 -0.25 13.86
N ARG A 433 -11.74 -0.31 13.52
CA ARG A 433 -11.29 -0.80 12.20
C ARG A 433 -11.59 -2.27 11.97
N MET A 434 -11.47 -3.11 13.01
CA MET A 434 -11.83 -4.53 12.93
C MET A 434 -13.33 -4.69 12.64
N GLN A 435 -14.18 -3.94 13.34
CA GLN A 435 -15.63 -3.96 13.16
C GLN A 435 -16.03 -3.47 11.76
N GLN A 436 -15.42 -2.38 11.28
CA GLN A 436 -15.58 -1.88 9.91
C GLN A 436 -15.14 -2.92 8.87
N GLY A 437 -13.96 -3.52 9.05
CA GLY A 437 -13.43 -4.57 8.18
C GLY A 437 -14.33 -5.81 8.13
N TYR A 438 -14.85 -6.25 9.28
CA TYR A 438 -15.80 -7.35 9.36
C TYR A 438 -17.14 -7.01 8.67
N ALA A 439 -17.70 -5.82 8.94
CA ALA A 439 -18.90 -5.34 8.26
C ALA A 439 -18.71 -5.28 6.74
N PHE A 440 -17.56 -4.81 6.26
CA PHE A 440 -17.22 -4.81 4.83
C PHE A 440 -17.28 -6.21 4.22
N THR A 441 -16.82 -7.25 4.93
CA THR A 441 -16.94 -8.64 4.45
C THR A 441 -18.39 -9.12 4.36
N LEU A 442 -19.27 -8.67 5.26
CA LEU A 442 -20.71 -9.00 5.23
C LEU A 442 -21.41 -8.32 4.05
N ILE A 443 -21.10 -7.04 3.80
CA ILE A 443 -21.68 -6.24 2.72
C ILE A 443 -21.43 -6.88 1.34
N HIS A 444 -20.26 -7.49 1.16
CA HIS A 444 -19.82 -8.09 -0.10
C HIS A 444 -20.01 -9.61 -0.15
N ARG A 445 -20.67 -10.20 0.85
CA ARG A 445 -20.86 -11.64 0.92
C ARG A 445 -21.90 -12.11 -0.10
N GLU A 446 -21.54 -13.15 -0.83
CA GLU A 446 -22.45 -13.83 -1.76
C GLU A 446 -23.36 -14.82 -1.01
N GLY A 447 -24.52 -15.11 -1.58
CA GLY A 447 -25.55 -15.97 -1.03
C GLY A 447 -26.86 -15.83 -1.81
N THR A 448 -27.91 -16.53 -1.40
CA THR A 448 -29.26 -16.31 -1.91
C THR A 448 -29.71 -14.89 -1.59
N SER A 449 -30.78 -14.42 -2.23
CA SER A 449 -31.30 -13.07 -1.97
C SER A 449 -31.69 -12.87 -0.51
N GLU A 450 -32.25 -13.90 0.14
CA GLU A 450 -32.59 -13.89 1.56
C GLU A 450 -31.35 -13.80 2.44
N GLU A 451 -30.35 -14.67 2.20
CA GLU A 451 -29.08 -14.67 2.93
C GLU A 451 -28.36 -13.33 2.80
N ARG A 452 -28.35 -12.75 1.59
CA ARG A 452 -27.74 -11.45 1.34
C ARG A 452 -28.43 -10.33 2.12
N LEU A 453 -29.77 -10.32 2.18
CA LEU A 453 -30.49 -9.35 3.01
C LEU A 453 -30.15 -9.52 4.50
N GLU A 454 -29.96 -10.74 4.98
CA GLU A 454 -29.53 -11.00 6.37
C GLU A 454 -28.10 -10.48 6.63
N TYR A 455 -27.16 -10.74 5.73
CA TYR A 455 -25.78 -10.24 5.86
C TYR A 455 -25.74 -8.70 5.87
N LEU A 456 -26.54 -8.05 5.03
CA LEU A 456 -26.63 -6.59 4.96
C LEU A 456 -27.24 -6.01 6.24
N ARG A 457 -28.32 -6.61 6.76
CA ARG A 457 -28.92 -6.20 8.05
C ARG A 457 -27.94 -6.36 9.21
N GLU A 458 -27.16 -7.44 9.22
CA GLU A 458 -26.13 -7.66 10.24
C GLU A 458 -25.02 -6.60 10.15
N ALA A 459 -24.57 -6.26 8.94
CA ALA A 459 -23.62 -5.18 8.74
C ALA A 459 -24.17 -3.83 9.23
N GLU A 460 -25.41 -3.49 8.87
CA GLU A 460 -26.07 -2.26 9.33
C GLU A 460 -26.17 -2.19 10.85
N ARG A 461 -26.63 -3.27 11.50
CA ARG A 461 -26.76 -3.34 12.96
C ARG A 461 -25.43 -3.09 13.67
N ARG A 462 -24.35 -3.67 13.16
CA ARG A 462 -23.00 -3.48 13.71
C ARG A 462 -22.48 -2.07 13.52
N LEU A 463 -22.65 -1.50 12.33
CA LEU A 463 -22.17 -0.15 12.01
C LEU A 463 -22.94 0.92 12.80
N LEU A 464 -24.24 0.73 13.04
CA LEU A 464 -25.03 1.60 13.93
C LEU A 464 -24.58 1.51 15.39
N ALA A 465 -24.30 0.30 15.88
CA ALA A 465 -23.76 0.12 17.23
C ALA A 465 -22.38 0.79 17.37
N LEU A 466 -21.55 0.67 16.34
CA LEU A 466 -20.23 1.27 16.27
C LEU A 466 -20.29 2.80 16.27
N ASP A 467 -21.15 3.42 15.45
CA ASP A 467 -21.33 4.88 15.43
C ASP A 467 -21.90 5.41 16.76
N GLY A 468 -22.82 4.67 17.40
CA GLY A 468 -23.35 5.06 18.71
C GLY A 468 -22.29 5.17 19.81
N LEU A 469 -21.19 4.43 19.69
CA LEU A 469 -20.06 4.44 20.64
C LEU A 469 -18.89 5.31 20.17
N HIS A 470 -18.71 5.43 18.85
CA HIS A 470 -17.65 6.17 18.19
C HIS A 470 -18.22 7.07 17.08
N PRO A 471 -18.95 8.14 17.45
CA PRO A 471 -19.69 8.95 16.49
C PRO A 471 -18.76 9.79 15.61
N GLY A 472 -19.25 10.17 14.43
CA GLY A 472 -18.57 11.11 13.53
C GLY A 472 -17.56 10.49 12.57
N SER A 473 -17.61 9.17 12.36
CA SER A 473 -16.77 8.50 11.36
C SER A 473 -17.45 8.48 10.00
N SER A 474 -16.94 9.27 9.03
CA SER A 474 -17.41 9.21 7.64
C SER A 474 -17.32 7.80 7.05
N GLU A 475 -16.25 7.05 7.35
CA GLU A 475 -16.08 5.66 6.91
C GLU A 475 -17.19 4.73 7.43
N THR A 476 -17.53 4.81 8.72
CA THR A 476 -18.63 4.01 9.30
C THR A 476 -19.96 4.32 8.62
N TRP A 477 -20.25 5.61 8.42
CA TRP A 477 -21.47 6.05 7.73
C TRP A 477 -21.48 5.66 6.24
N GLY A 478 -20.34 5.74 5.56
CA GLY A 478 -20.17 5.29 4.18
C GLY A 478 -20.42 3.79 4.03
N LEU A 479 -19.88 2.95 4.92
CA LEU A 479 -20.16 1.51 4.95
C LEU A 479 -21.63 1.22 5.24
N LEU A 480 -22.26 1.98 6.13
CA LEU A 480 -23.69 1.83 6.44
C LEU A 480 -24.55 2.17 5.22
N GLY A 481 -24.23 3.28 4.53
CA GLY A 481 -24.87 3.66 3.28
C GLY A 481 -24.67 2.59 2.19
N SER A 482 -23.49 1.98 2.14
CA SER A 482 -23.17 0.90 1.21
C SER A 482 -24.00 -0.36 1.46
N ALA A 483 -24.16 -0.76 2.72
CA ALA A 483 -25.01 -1.87 3.13
C ALA A 483 -26.48 -1.60 2.77
N ALA A 484 -26.99 -0.44 3.17
CA ALA A 484 -28.39 -0.06 2.95
C ALA A 484 -28.72 0.11 1.45
N LYS A 485 -27.80 0.66 0.66
CA LYS A 485 -27.97 0.81 -0.80
C LYS A 485 -28.03 -0.56 -1.49
N ARG A 486 -27.16 -1.50 -1.13
CA ARG A 486 -27.23 -2.87 -1.66
C ARG A 486 -28.52 -3.58 -1.24
N ALA A 487 -29.00 -3.33 -0.02
CA ALA A 487 -30.28 -3.84 0.43
C ALA A 487 -31.43 -3.23 -0.37
N PHE A 488 -31.36 -1.94 -0.70
CA PHE A 488 -32.29 -1.24 -1.58
C PHE A 488 -32.32 -1.87 -2.98
N GLU A 489 -31.16 -2.03 -3.63
CA GLU A 489 -31.06 -2.64 -4.96
C GLU A 489 -31.67 -4.05 -5.00
N LEU A 490 -31.39 -4.86 -3.97
CA LEU A 490 -31.89 -6.23 -3.87
C LEU A 490 -33.40 -6.27 -3.58
N ALA A 491 -33.87 -5.48 -2.61
CA ALA A 491 -35.28 -5.34 -2.28
C ALA A 491 -36.11 -4.82 -3.47
N PHE A 492 -35.54 -3.91 -4.27
CA PHE A 492 -36.17 -3.38 -5.47
C PHE A 492 -36.36 -4.47 -6.52
N LYS A 493 -35.32 -5.29 -6.77
CA LYS A 493 -35.41 -6.44 -7.68
C LYS A 493 -36.43 -7.49 -7.25
N LEU A 494 -36.57 -7.73 -5.94
CA LEU A 494 -37.46 -8.76 -5.40
C LEU A 494 -38.93 -8.33 -5.26
N GLY A 495 -39.16 -7.09 -4.81
CA GLY A 495 -40.47 -6.65 -4.32
C GLY A 495 -40.86 -5.24 -4.77
N GLY A 496 -40.14 -4.67 -5.73
CA GLY A 496 -40.41 -3.35 -6.29
C GLY A 496 -40.29 -2.21 -5.27
N LYS A 497 -40.94 -1.09 -5.57
CA LYS A 497 -40.76 0.17 -4.83
C LYS A 497 -41.12 0.08 -3.34
N LYS A 498 -42.18 -0.66 -3.00
CA LYS A 498 -42.68 -0.75 -1.61
C LYS A 498 -41.67 -1.43 -0.68
N LEU A 499 -41.06 -2.53 -1.12
CA LEU A 499 -40.07 -3.25 -0.33
C LEU A 499 -38.73 -2.50 -0.26
N ALA A 500 -38.39 -1.76 -1.31
CA ALA A 500 -37.13 -1.04 -1.42
C ALA A 500 -37.09 0.28 -0.64
N SER A 501 -38.24 0.94 -0.44
CA SER A 501 -38.32 2.30 0.12
C SER A 501 -37.67 2.48 1.51
N PRO A 502 -37.83 1.56 2.48
CA PRO A 502 -37.16 1.70 3.79
C PRO A 502 -35.63 1.66 3.68
N HIS A 503 -35.09 0.80 2.82
CA HIS A 503 -33.66 0.69 2.57
C HIS A 503 -33.11 1.93 1.85
N LEU A 504 -33.88 2.49 0.91
CA LEU A 504 -33.54 3.75 0.25
C LEU A 504 -33.44 4.90 1.26
N ALA A 505 -34.41 5.02 2.17
CA ALA A 505 -34.39 6.04 3.22
C ALA A 505 -33.17 5.90 4.13
N ARG A 506 -32.85 4.67 4.57
CA ARG A 506 -31.65 4.39 5.38
C ARG A 506 -30.36 4.70 4.64
N ALA A 507 -30.26 4.37 3.35
CA ALA A 507 -29.09 4.67 2.55
C ALA A 507 -28.87 6.19 2.41
N ILE A 508 -29.93 6.95 2.17
CA ILE A 508 -29.89 8.43 2.11
C ILE A 508 -29.41 9.01 3.43
N GLU A 509 -30.02 8.59 4.55
CA GLU A 509 -29.63 9.03 5.90
C GLU A 509 -28.14 8.77 6.14
N ALA A 510 -27.69 7.54 5.88
CA ALA A 510 -26.32 7.15 6.15
C ALA A 510 -25.30 7.92 5.30
N TYR A 511 -25.51 8.01 3.98
CA TYR A 511 -24.58 8.75 3.12
C TYR A 511 -24.59 10.26 3.38
N HIS A 512 -25.75 10.84 3.72
CA HIS A 512 -25.82 12.23 4.14
C HIS A 512 -25.04 12.46 5.44
N SER A 513 -25.20 11.59 6.44
CA SER A 513 -24.42 11.66 7.69
C SER A 513 -22.91 11.51 7.44
N GLY A 514 -22.49 10.63 6.53
CA GLY A 514 -21.09 10.49 6.13
C GLY A 514 -20.53 11.77 5.50
N MET A 515 -21.28 12.37 4.57
CA MET A 515 -20.92 13.65 3.95
C MET A 515 -20.87 14.80 4.97
N VAL A 516 -21.74 14.81 5.98
CA VAL A 516 -21.69 15.83 7.05
C VAL A 516 -20.48 15.61 7.97
N ALA A 517 -20.13 14.35 8.26
CA ALA A 517 -19.00 14.00 9.11
C ALA A 517 -17.65 14.34 8.45
N ASP A 518 -17.52 14.16 7.14
CA ASP A 518 -16.38 14.61 6.34
C ASP A 518 -16.89 15.17 5.00
N PRO A 519 -17.11 16.49 4.88
CA PRO A 519 -17.51 17.13 3.63
C PRO A 519 -16.48 16.98 2.51
N GLY A 520 -15.28 16.49 2.85
CA GLY A 520 -14.21 16.25 1.92
C GLY A 520 -14.33 14.92 1.23
N ASP A 521 -15.01 13.97 1.85
CA ASP A 521 -15.30 12.68 1.25
C ASP A 521 -16.47 12.83 0.26
N TYR A 522 -16.10 12.93 -1.02
CA TYR A 522 -17.09 13.05 -2.09
C TYR A 522 -17.85 11.73 -2.34
N TYR A 523 -17.39 10.59 -1.82
CA TYR A 523 -18.06 9.29 -2.05
C TYR A 523 -19.42 9.20 -1.34
N PRO A 524 -19.56 9.52 -0.05
CA PRO A 524 -20.87 9.67 0.58
C PRO A 524 -21.70 10.77 -0.10
N GLY A 525 -21.08 11.89 -0.47
CA GLY A 525 -21.76 13.01 -1.11
C GLY A 525 -22.46 12.65 -2.43
N ILE A 526 -21.74 12.00 -3.36
CA ILE A 526 -22.33 11.60 -4.66
C ILE A 526 -23.43 10.56 -4.49
N ASN A 527 -23.28 9.61 -3.54
CA ASN A 527 -24.32 8.62 -3.28
C ASN A 527 -25.55 9.24 -2.59
N ALA A 528 -25.37 10.19 -1.67
CA ALA A 528 -26.47 10.93 -1.07
C ALA A 528 -27.25 11.70 -2.14
N LEU A 529 -26.55 12.46 -2.99
CA LEU A 529 -27.13 13.17 -4.13
C LEU A 529 -27.93 12.23 -5.05
N ALA A 530 -27.31 11.13 -5.47
CA ALA A 530 -27.91 10.15 -6.37
C ALA A 530 -29.21 9.58 -5.80
N LEU A 531 -29.18 9.12 -4.54
CA LEU A 531 -30.31 8.45 -3.92
C LEU A 531 -31.43 9.41 -3.52
N VAL A 532 -31.11 10.64 -3.10
CA VAL A 532 -32.13 11.69 -2.86
C VAL A 532 -32.86 12.01 -4.17
N ARG A 533 -32.14 12.19 -5.29
CA ARG A 533 -32.77 12.41 -6.60
C ARG A 533 -33.65 11.23 -6.99
N VAL A 534 -33.16 10.00 -6.86
CA VAL A 534 -33.93 8.77 -7.15
C VAL A 534 -35.20 8.75 -6.30
N ARG A 535 -35.13 9.08 -5.00
CA ARG A 535 -36.32 9.13 -4.15
C ARG A 535 -37.31 10.21 -4.60
N GLY A 536 -36.80 11.40 -4.95
CA GLY A 536 -37.57 12.52 -5.46
C GLY A 536 -38.38 12.17 -6.71
N HIS A 537 -37.73 11.60 -7.72
CA HIS A 537 -38.36 11.33 -9.03
C HIS A 537 -39.13 10.01 -9.07
N HIS A 538 -38.63 8.98 -8.40
CA HIS A 538 -39.11 7.62 -8.62
C HIS A 538 -39.81 6.99 -7.41
N PHE A 539 -39.62 7.51 -6.19
CA PHE A 539 -40.15 6.91 -4.95
C PHE A 539 -41.00 7.87 -4.10
N GLY A 540 -41.54 8.93 -4.71
CA GLY A 540 -42.55 9.79 -4.06
C GLY A 540 -41.99 10.88 -3.13
N GLY A 541 -40.69 11.16 -3.16
CA GLY A 541 -40.09 12.29 -2.45
C GLY A 541 -40.45 13.66 -3.03
N GLY A 542 -40.75 13.71 -4.34
CA GLY A 542 -41.23 14.90 -5.04
C GLY A 542 -40.23 16.05 -5.09
N ARG A 543 -40.75 17.28 -5.21
CA ARG A 543 -39.95 18.50 -5.42
C ARG A 543 -39.00 18.84 -4.26
N GLY A 544 -39.33 18.43 -3.04
CA GLY A 544 -38.47 18.67 -1.86
C GLY A 544 -37.14 17.93 -1.96
N ASP A 545 -37.19 16.65 -2.32
CA ASP A 545 -35.99 15.86 -2.57
C ASP A 545 -35.23 16.33 -3.81
N ALA A 546 -35.92 16.70 -4.89
CA ALA A 546 -35.26 17.28 -6.07
C ALA A 546 -34.49 18.56 -5.72
N ALA A 547 -35.07 19.45 -4.90
CA ALA A 547 -34.40 20.65 -4.41
C ALA A 547 -33.22 20.33 -3.48
N LEU A 548 -33.34 19.32 -2.61
CA LEU A 548 -32.23 18.87 -1.77
C LEU A 548 -31.09 18.32 -2.63
N ALA A 549 -31.37 17.45 -3.60
CA ALA A 549 -30.39 16.96 -4.55
C ALA A 549 -29.71 18.11 -5.31
N GLN A 550 -30.47 19.09 -5.79
CA GLN A 550 -29.92 20.28 -6.44
C GLN A 550 -28.96 21.06 -5.52
N SER A 551 -29.24 21.15 -4.22
CA SER A 551 -28.38 21.82 -3.25
C SER A 551 -27.07 21.07 -2.96
N LEU A 552 -27.03 19.74 -3.16
CA LEU A 552 -25.84 18.91 -2.95
C LEU A 552 -24.86 18.98 -4.12
N LEU A 553 -25.32 19.23 -5.35
CA LEU A 553 -24.48 19.34 -6.55
C LEU A 553 -23.22 20.22 -6.36
N PRO A 554 -23.31 21.50 -5.94
CA PRO A 554 -22.13 22.34 -5.78
C PRO A 554 -21.21 21.87 -4.65
N VAL A 555 -21.75 21.24 -3.60
CA VAL A 555 -20.97 20.72 -2.47
C VAL A 555 -20.11 19.56 -2.92
N VAL A 556 -20.70 18.58 -3.60
CA VAL A 556 -19.97 17.41 -4.11
C VAL A 556 -18.99 17.83 -5.22
N ARG A 557 -19.38 18.74 -6.12
CA ARG A 557 -18.48 19.29 -7.14
C ARG A 557 -17.26 19.95 -6.52
N PHE A 558 -17.45 20.83 -5.53
CA PHE A 558 -16.35 21.44 -4.79
C PHE A 558 -15.47 20.37 -4.11
N ALA A 559 -16.07 19.35 -3.50
CA ALA A 559 -15.33 18.30 -2.83
C ALA A 559 -14.42 17.50 -3.78
N VAL A 560 -14.82 17.31 -5.04
CA VAL A 560 -14.00 16.64 -6.07
C VAL A 560 -12.98 17.60 -6.69
N GLU A 561 -13.39 18.82 -7.06
CA GLU A 561 -12.60 19.80 -7.83
C GLU A 561 -11.66 20.66 -6.97
N ARG A 562 -11.70 20.56 -5.64
CA ARG A 562 -10.80 21.33 -4.75
C ARG A 562 -9.29 21.07 -4.95
N ARG A 563 -8.93 20.16 -5.86
CA ARG A 563 -7.54 19.87 -6.26
C ARG A 563 -7.45 19.66 -7.77
N PRO A 564 -6.27 19.87 -8.38
CA PRO A 564 -6.04 19.46 -9.76
C PRO A 564 -6.32 17.96 -9.93
N ILE A 565 -7.12 17.64 -10.94
CA ILE A 565 -7.48 16.26 -11.29
C ILE A 565 -6.55 15.83 -12.43
N SER A 566 -5.75 14.79 -12.19
CA SER A 566 -4.93 14.16 -13.22
C SER A 566 -5.79 13.24 -14.09
N PRO A 567 -5.45 13.01 -15.37
CA PRO A 567 -6.14 12.02 -16.20
C PRO A 567 -6.25 10.62 -15.57
N GLN A 568 -5.35 10.28 -14.64
CA GLN A 568 -5.27 8.97 -13.97
C GLN A 568 -6.16 8.86 -12.72
N ASP A 569 -6.82 9.95 -12.30
CA ASP A 569 -7.67 10.00 -11.11
C ASP A 569 -9.07 9.42 -11.42
N THR A 570 -9.12 8.08 -11.54
CA THR A 570 -10.32 7.32 -11.96
C THR A 570 -11.58 7.72 -11.18
N TRP A 571 -11.53 7.78 -9.86
CA TRP A 571 -12.70 8.04 -9.01
C TRP A 571 -13.19 9.47 -9.06
N GLU A 572 -12.28 10.43 -9.18
CA GLU A 572 -12.61 11.84 -9.37
C GLU A 572 -13.34 12.03 -10.70
N HIS A 573 -12.81 11.44 -11.78
CA HIS A 573 -13.48 11.46 -13.08
C HIS A 573 -14.84 10.73 -13.04
N ALA A 574 -14.92 9.54 -12.44
CA ALA A 574 -16.19 8.84 -12.28
C ALA A 574 -17.23 9.68 -11.53
N THR A 575 -16.82 10.36 -10.45
CA THR A 575 -17.70 11.21 -9.65
C THR A 575 -18.17 12.45 -10.42
N LEU A 576 -17.28 13.10 -11.18
CA LEU A 576 -17.66 14.22 -12.05
C LEU A 576 -18.62 13.78 -13.16
N ALA A 577 -18.43 12.58 -13.71
CA ALA A 577 -19.37 12.01 -14.66
C ALA A 577 -20.76 11.80 -14.03
N GLU A 578 -20.83 11.17 -12.86
CA GLU A 578 -22.07 10.97 -12.12
C GLU A 578 -22.74 12.31 -11.72
N LEU A 579 -21.95 13.32 -11.35
CA LEU A 579 -22.46 14.67 -11.09
C LEU A 579 -23.12 15.30 -12.30
N ALA A 580 -22.48 15.21 -13.47
CA ALA A 580 -23.03 15.70 -14.72
C ALA A 580 -24.33 14.97 -15.10
N VAL A 581 -24.38 13.65 -14.90
CA VAL A 581 -25.60 12.85 -15.12
C VAL A 581 -26.72 13.30 -14.18
N HIS A 582 -26.45 13.42 -12.88
CA HIS A 582 -27.49 13.82 -11.93
C HIS A 582 -27.95 15.26 -12.12
N HIS A 583 -27.06 16.17 -12.47
CA HIS A 583 -27.41 17.55 -12.83
C HIS A 583 -28.33 17.61 -14.04
N HIS A 584 -28.03 16.82 -15.08
CA HIS A 584 -28.85 16.70 -16.29
C HIS A 584 -30.23 16.13 -15.98
N LEU A 585 -30.30 15.06 -15.18
CA LEU A 585 -31.55 14.40 -14.82
C LEU A 585 -32.41 15.19 -13.82
N LEU A 586 -31.90 16.26 -13.22
CA LEU A 586 -32.63 17.16 -12.32
C LEU A 586 -33.35 18.30 -13.04
N GLN A 587 -33.08 18.51 -14.34
CA GLN A 587 -33.74 19.55 -15.13
C GLN A 587 -35.22 19.22 -15.37
N GLU A 588 -36.08 20.23 -15.44
CA GLU A 588 -37.51 20.03 -15.74
C GLU A 588 -37.73 19.48 -17.16
N ASP A 589 -36.96 19.96 -18.14
CA ASP A 589 -36.95 19.48 -19.52
C ASP A 589 -35.64 18.73 -19.81
N VAL A 590 -35.59 17.45 -19.44
CA VAL A 590 -34.40 16.60 -19.66
C VAL A 590 -34.22 16.34 -21.16
N ALA A 591 -33.12 16.83 -21.73
CA ALA A 591 -32.75 16.46 -23.09
C ALA A 591 -32.43 14.96 -23.17
N LEU A 592 -32.90 14.28 -24.22
CA LEU A 592 -32.70 12.83 -24.41
C LEU A 592 -31.28 12.46 -24.88
N GLU A 593 -30.36 13.42 -24.90
CA GLU A 593 -28.94 13.18 -25.19
C GLU A 593 -28.13 13.13 -23.89
N PRO A 594 -27.12 12.24 -23.79
CA PRO A 594 -26.24 12.18 -22.63
C PRO A 594 -25.44 13.49 -22.47
N PRO A 595 -25.22 13.98 -21.24
CA PRO A 595 -24.40 15.17 -21.02
C PRO A 595 -22.97 14.92 -21.49
N ALA A 596 -22.46 15.82 -22.34
CA ALA A 596 -21.11 15.70 -22.92
C ALA A 596 -19.99 15.64 -21.86
N GLU A 597 -20.17 16.35 -20.74
CA GLU A 597 -19.27 16.31 -19.58
C GLU A 597 -19.18 14.88 -19.00
N ALA A 598 -20.30 14.16 -18.89
CA ALA A 598 -20.30 12.80 -18.37
C ALA A 598 -19.60 11.82 -19.31
N LEU A 599 -19.84 11.92 -20.62
CA LEU A 599 -19.13 11.11 -21.62
C LEU A 599 -17.62 11.33 -21.57
N CYS A 600 -17.19 12.58 -21.45
CA CYS A 600 -15.78 12.95 -21.35
C CYS A 600 -15.14 12.32 -20.11
N HIS A 601 -15.75 12.50 -18.94
CA HIS A 601 -15.19 12.02 -17.69
C HIS A 601 -15.23 10.49 -17.56
N TYR A 602 -16.28 9.80 -18.03
CA TYR A 602 -16.24 8.33 -18.05
C TYR A 602 -15.17 7.78 -18.98
N ARG A 603 -14.86 8.44 -20.11
CA ARG A 603 -13.74 8.05 -20.98
C ARG A 603 -12.39 8.18 -20.27
N TYR A 604 -12.17 9.26 -19.53
CA TYR A 604 -10.96 9.39 -18.72
C TYR A 604 -10.90 8.34 -17.60
N ALA A 605 -12.01 8.14 -16.88
CA ALA A 605 -12.06 7.17 -15.79
C ALA A 605 -11.74 5.75 -16.28
N VAL A 606 -12.38 5.31 -17.38
CA VAL A 606 -12.25 3.95 -17.87
C VAL A 606 -10.86 3.62 -18.43
N GLN A 607 -10.09 4.63 -18.86
CA GLN A 607 -8.73 4.46 -19.38
C GLN A 607 -7.77 3.92 -18.31
N TYR A 608 -8.00 4.24 -17.04
CA TYR A 608 -7.13 3.87 -15.92
C TYR A 608 -7.82 3.01 -14.87
N ALA A 609 -9.09 2.67 -15.08
CA ALA A 609 -9.89 1.87 -14.16
C ALA A 609 -9.51 0.39 -14.19
N ASP A 610 -9.48 -0.25 -13.02
CA ASP A 610 -9.47 -1.71 -12.95
C ASP A 610 -10.89 -2.31 -13.16
N GLY A 611 -10.98 -3.63 -13.32
CA GLY A 611 -12.25 -4.30 -13.58
C GLY A 611 -13.31 -4.13 -12.47
N ALA A 612 -12.88 -3.97 -11.21
CA ALA A 612 -13.80 -3.73 -10.10
C ALA A 612 -14.32 -2.29 -10.10
N GLU A 613 -13.47 -1.32 -10.45
CA GLU A 613 -13.82 0.08 -10.63
C GLU A 613 -14.83 0.26 -11.77
N VAL A 614 -14.58 -0.37 -12.93
CA VAL A 614 -15.53 -0.38 -14.07
C VAL A 614 -16.86 -1.02 -13.67
N SER A 615 -16.82 -2.17 -12.99
CA SER A 615 -18.03 -2.83 -12.49
C SER A 615 -18.82 -1.94 -11.53
N SER A 616 -18.13 -1.13 -10.71
CA SER A 616 -18.78 -0.19 -9.80
C SER A 616 -19.51 0.94 -10.54
N MET A 617 -18.84 1.59 -11.51
CA MET A 617 -19.46 2.64 -12.34
C MET A 617 -20.67 2.09 -13.12
N ARG A 618 -20.54 0.88 -13.67
CA ARG A 618 -21.63 0.23 -14.41
C ARG A 618 -22.85 -0.01 -13.54
N ARG A 619 -22.66 -0.55 -12.31
CA ARG A 619 -23.75 -0.81 -11.37
C ARG A 619 -24.56 0.45 -11.05
N GLN A 620 -23.92 1.61 -10.99
CA GLN A 620 -24.60 2.89 -10.76
C GLN A 620 -25.56 3.21 -11.90
N LEU A 621 -25.08 3.14 -13.14
CA LEU A 621 -25.88 3.40 -14.34
C LEU A 621 -26.98 2.35 -14.54
N ASP A 622 -26.69 1.07 -14.29
CA ASP A 622 -27.67 -0.01 -14.34
C ASP A 622 -28.81 0.23 -13.33
N LEU A 623 -28.50 0.77 -12.15
CA LEU A 623 -29.51 1.17 -11.18
C LEU A 623 -30.38 2.32 -11.72
N LEU A 624 -29.80 3.32 -12.38
CA LEU A 624 -30.55 4.44 -12.96
C LEU A 624 -31.56 3.96 -14.02
N LEU A 625 -31.13 3.06 -14.92
CA LEU A 625 -32.04 2.38 -15.85
C LEU A 625 -33.15 1.61 -15.12
N ALA A 626 -32.78 0.83 -14.11
CA ALA A 626 -33.73 -0.01 -13.39
C ALA A 626 -34.82 0.79 -12.67
N VAL A 627 -34.50 1.98 -12.15
CA VAL A 627 -35.48 2.85 -11.47
C VAL A 627 -36.35 3.65 -12.44
N GLY A 628 -35.99 3.69 -13.73
CA GLY A 628 -36.76 4.30 -14.80
C GLY A 628 -36.25 5.66 -15.29
N ASP A 629 -34.95 5.96 -15.14
CA ASP A 629 -34.35 7.12 -15.82
C ASP A 629 -34.25 6.90 -17.35
N PRO A 630 -34.22 7.97 -18.17
CA PRO A 630 -34.28 7.87 -19.63
C PRO A 630 -33.17 7.01 -20.25
N THR A 631 -33.56 5.98 -21.00
CA THR A 631 -32.65 5.04 -21.65
C THR A 631 -31.68 5.73 -22.61
N GLU A 632 -32.17 6.74 -23.33
CA GLU A 632 -31.41 7.52 -24.32
C GLU A 632 -30.25 8.31 -23.68
N VAL A 633 -30.35 8.63 -22.39
CA VAL A 633 -29.29 9.28 -21.62
C VAL A 633 -28.31 8.25 -21.05
N ILE A 634 -28.80 7.13 -20.53
CA ILE A 634 -27.97 6.19 -19.75
C ILE A 634 -27.24 5.16 -20.62
N GLU A 635 -27.87 4.59 -21.65
CA GLU A 635 -27.24 3.57 -22.50
C GLU A 635 -25.94 4.02 -23.19
N PRO A 636 -25.84 5.26 -23.73
CA PRO A 636 -24.59 5.74 -24.29
C PRO A 636 -23.44 5.80 -23.27
N LEU A 637 -23.74 6.10 -22.01
CA LEU A 637 -22.75 6.12 -20.92
C LEU A 637 -22.30 4.70 -20.57
N LEU A 638 -23.23 3.74 -20.52
CA LEU A 638 -22.91 2.32 -20.34
C LEU A 638 -22.06 1.76 -21.50
N ALA A 639 -22.29 2.22 -22.73
CA ALA A 639 -21.49 1.83 -23.89
C ALA A 639 -20.02 2.27 -23.74
N VAL A 640 -19.76 3.48 -23.21
CA VAL A 640 -18.40 3.96 -22.89
C VAL A 640 -17.69 3.03 -21.91
N LEU A 641 -18.39 2.58 -20.86
CA LEU A 641 -17.82 1.67 -19.86
C LEU A 641 -17.61 0.24 -20.41
N SER A 642 -18.34 -0.16 -21.46
CA SER A 642 -18.28 -1.50 -22.05
C SER A 642 -17.13 -1.65 -23.05
N ALA A 643 -16.92 -0.63 -23.89
CA ALA A 643 -15.89 -0.64 -24.94
C ALA A 643 -14.46 -0.77 -24.41
N ALA A 644 -14.22 -0.41 -23.15
CA ALA A 644 -12.91 -0.55 -22.50
C ALA A 644 -12.66 -1.94 -21.90
N ALA A 645 -13.71 -2.68 -21.52
CA ALA A 645 -13.57 -4.03 -20.96
C ALA A 645 -13.06 -5.05 -22.00
N GLU A 646 -13.32 -4.79 -23.28
CA GLU A 646 -12.84 -5.60 -24.41
C GLU A 646 -11.39 -5.24 -24.84
N GLY A 647 -10.88 -4.08 -24.40
CA GLY A 647 -9.54 -3.59 -24.76
C GLY A 647 -8.41 -3.93 -23.78
N ASN A 648 -8.74 -4.50 -22.61
CA ASN A 648 -7.79 -4.74 -21.49
C ASN A 648 -7.50 -6.23 -21.22
N THR A 649 -7.79 -7.12 -22.16
CA THR A 649 -7.34 -8.53 -22.14
C THR A 649 -6.00 -8.70 -22.86
N LEU A 650 -4.95 -8.00 -22.40
CA LEU A 650 -3.56 -8.26 -22.75
C LEU A 650 -2.69 -8.34 -21.50
#